data_AF-A0A365T8D0-F1
#
_entry.id   AF-A0A365T8D0-F1
#
_cell.length_a   1.000
_cell.length_b   1.000
_cell.length_c   1.000
_cell.angle_alpha   90.00
_cell.angle_beta   90.00
_cell.angle_gamma   90.00
#
_symmetry.space_group_name_H-M   'P 1'
#
loop_
_entity.id
_entity.type
_entity.pdbx_description
1 polymer ?
#
loop_
_entity_poly.entity_id
_entity_poly.type
_entity_poly.pdbx_seq_one_letter_code
_entity_poly.pdbx_strand_id
1 'polypeptide(L)'
;MIQLEAIDVQEDKENQASPPAHAKGKKKKQTGPPAHANNPSHAWQGVAPAGIKDKKNPTLELVAGQEHTIKWTNKDGDPHNFVIEDANGKKLLKSKVRPKKGATQTVEFTATEEMAEYYCQPHKHDMRGTIKVGTASANFKVSDLNPTKLTIEQGDSLDVSATITNSGGIEGTQEITLVIGNETVASKDVTLAADDSTTVAFEAIDTSGLDPGEYTHTVATEDSEASGTLFVEENIPWNRDLEVSRNPKKATNWDNYNVSTALARGDIASQYDLQDGEEGEWMQMAVDPQDRIWVITRGAPFVSEGDGYAEVAWVDPNSGEHQLALEIPVSFHGGHIAEPHYAGEASAARELGGQGIAIDPNFEENGYVYIMYHPSSENLEEVDNPYHDEIFYANTLVSRFEMADDGTLDPDSEKVVFKVPEQYNTCCHHGCYITFGENREFYISTGDNSNNVGHPTHDWPPDDTVNGLPGGTVDTYMGDERQGIVGGRPGPVADAQRSSGNTADKRGKVHRIILNEDGSYDIPNGNLKEHWEAETGESYSDEEFLPEIYVMGLRNPFTITLDEHTGHLWTANYGNDAEGHSVLGMPGFGSYHLWSKPGNVGYPWFRAYYPYRDYDFKTDEVGQPFWPDNLRNDSVNNTGITNIPNVTPALLWHPQSFESLANATGVHPWLDQPRPGETTYPEFEPGGSADVGVVYRYSEDYGQGALDPFFDGKTFIMRPSNSDVTRYVTLNDDGSLEMNEFLPNDDTISAAYDMKVLSDGRLVIMGMYSGIHVVEYQSSGGDSPPGDDDPPKEAIEPGTTIKLNGVISGWEGNAPDGISGQTNPTLTLQEGGEYTVTWTNGDGSPHDFALQDANDNNIKKTDIVSEKGATVSLTFTASTEMVEYVCTVHPGTMAGTVEVV
;
A
#
# COMPACT_ATOMS: atom_id res chain seq x y z
N MET A 1 24.97 -34.25 -31.60
CA MET A 1 26.05 -35.05 -32.25
C MET A 1 25.97 -36.49 -31.78
N ILE A 2 25.95 -37.44 -32.73
CA ILE A 2 25.92 -38.90 -32.48
C ILE A 2 27.36 -39.43 -32.51
N GLN A 3 27.71 -40.32 -31.57
CA GLN A 3 29.03 -40.95 -31.50
C GLN A 3 28.93 -42.48 -31.54
N LEU A 4 29.72 -43.10 -32.43
CA LEU A 4 29.80 -44.55 -32.61
C LEU A 4 31.26 -45.05 -32.57
N GLU A 5 31.46 -46.32 -32.26
CA GLU A 5 32.74 -47.01 -32.39
C GLU A 5 32.56 -48.25 -33.27
N ALA A 6 33.50 -48.49 -34.20
CA ALA A 6 33.58 -49.74 -34.95
C ALA A 6 34.45 -50.72 -34.16
N ILE A 7 33.86 -51.83 -33.70
CA ILE A 7 34.50 -52.81 -32.80
C ILE A 7 34.47 -54.22 -33.38
N ASP A 8 35.46 -55.04 -33.02
CA ASP A 8 35.46 -56.49 -33.18
C ASP A 8 34.69 -57.12 -32.00
N VAL A 9 33.69 -57.93 -32.31
CA VAL A 9 32.81 -58.55 -31.32
C VAL A 9 33.48 -59.76 -30.62
N GLN A 10 34.59 -60.27 -31.14
CA GLN A 10 35.31 -61.43 -30.58
C GLN A 10 36.35 -61.06 -29.52
N GLU A 11 36.88 -59.83 -29.50
CA GLU A 11 37.90 -59.37 -28.53
C GLU A 11 37.31 -59.04 -27.12
N ASP A 12 36.00 -58.84 -26.98
CA ASP A 12 35.35 -58.41 -25.71
C ASP A 12 35.28 -59.48 -24.59
N LYS A 13 35.86 -60.67 -24.78
CA LYS A 13 35.78 -61.77 -23.79
C LYS A 13 36.85 -61.76 -22.70
N GLU A 14 37.85 -60.87 -22.75
CA GLU A 14 38.95 -60.89 -21.76
C GLU A 14 38.74 -60.03 -20.51
N ASN A 15 37.60 -59.35 -20.32
CA ASN A 15 37.42 -58.42 -19.20
C ASN A 15 36.15 -58.62 -18.34
N GLN A 16 35.79 -59.86 -18.01
CA GLN A 16 34.83 -60.11 -16.92
C GLN A 16 35.35 -61.16 -15.93
N ALA A 17 35.76 -60.67 -14.76
CA ALA A 17 36.11 -61.48 -13.60
C ALA A 17 34.90 -62.33 -13.15
N SER A 18 35.17 -63.59 -12.82
CA SER A 18 34.19 -64.56 -12.34
C SER A 18 33.65 -64.24 -10.94
N PRO A 19 32.37 -64.52 -10.64
CA PRO A 19 31.91 -64.81 -9.28
C PRO A 19 31.60 -66.31 -9.09
N PRO A 20 31.66 -66.86 -7.85
CA PRO A 20 31.57 -68.29 -7.61
C PRO A 20 30.14 -68.83 -7.42
N ALA A 21 30.07 -70.13 -7.73
CA ALA A 21 29.05 -71.17 -7.59
C ALA A 21 27.90 -71.06 -6.56
N HIS A 22 26.69 -71.47 -7.00
CA HIS A 22 25.66 -72.38 -6.41
C HIS A 22 24.26 -71.95 -6.93
N ALA A 23 23.22 -72.77 -7.22
CA ALA A 23 22.97 -74.20 -7.20
C ALA A 23 21.79 -74.58 -8.14
N LYS A 24 21.88 -75.78 -8.72
CA LYS A 24 20.85 -76.76 -9.18
C LYS A 24 19.40 -76.29 -9.48
N GLY A 25 18.97 -76.48 -10.75
CA GLY A 25 17.57 -76.61 -11.16
C GLY A 25 17.41 -77.34 -12.51
N LYS A 26 16.47 -78.28 -12.62
CA LYS A 26 16.39 -79.39 -13.62
C LYS A 26 15.96 -78.97 -15.04
N LYS A 27 16.47 -79.74 -16.02
CA LYS A 27 16.12 -79.74 -17.46
C LYS A 27 14.68 -80.21 -17.76
N LYS A 28 14.05 -79.61 -18.79
CA LYS A 28 13.17 -80.29 -19.75
C LYS A 28 13.54 -79.84 -21.17
N LYS A 29 13.70 -80.82 -22.07
CA LYS A 29 14.07 -80.67 -23.49
C LYS A 29 12.83 -80.37 -24.33
N GLN A 30 12.95 -79.47 -25.30
CA GLN A 30 12.13 -79.46 -26.51
C GLN A 30 13.07 -79.28 -27.71
N THR A 31 12.94 -80.17 -28.68
CA THR A 31 13.77 -80.28 -29.89
C THR A 31 13.13 -79.53 -31.06
N GLY A 32 13.90 -78.67 -31.73
CA GLY A 32 13.61 -77.97 -32.99
C GLY A 32 14.93 -77.52 -33.65
N PRO A 33 14.97 -77.26 -34.98
CA PRO A 33 16.07 -77.61 -35.92
C PRO A 33 17.28 -76.63 -35.90
N PRO A 34 18.42 -76.94 -36.58
CA PRO A 34 19.69 -76.28 -36.31
C PRO A 34 19.70 -74.86 -36.88
N ALA A 35 19.88 -73.86 -36.01
CA ALA A 35 20.25 -72.51 -36.42
C ALA A 35 21.77 -72.47 -36.65
N HIS A 36 22.18 -72.23 -37.89
CA HIS A 36 23.52 -71.69 -38.16
C HIS A 36 23.60 -70.32 -37.48
N ALA A 37 24.33 -70.24 -36.37
CA ALA A 37 24.67 -68.99 -35.72
C ALA A 37 25.76 -68.28 -36.54
N ASN A 38 25.38 -67.30 -37.36
CA ASN A 38 26.31 -66.25 -37.77
C ASN A 38 26.48 -65.32 -36.56
N ASN A 39 27.53 -65.53 -35.77
CA ASN A 39 27.95 -64.53 -34.82
C ASN A 39 28.61 -63.39 -35.62
N PRO A 40 28.14 -62.14 -35.53
CA PRO A 40 28.75 -61.04 -36.26
C PRO A 40 30.20 -60.87 -35.80
N SER A 41 31.12 -60.69 -36.74
CA SER A 41 32.53 -60.43 -36.43
C SER A 41 32.75 -58.97 -36.01
N HIS A 42 31.91 -58.05 -36.49
CA HIS A 42 32.05 -56.61 -36.26
C HIS A 42 30.72 -55.95 -35.89
N ALA A 43 30.74 -54.85 -35.13
CA ALA A 43 29.54 -54.07 -34.81
C ALA A 43 29.82 -52.57 -34.70
N TRP A 44 28.78 -51.76 -34.93
CA TRP A 44 28.75 -50.37 -34.44
C TRP A 44 28.35 -50.36 -32.97
N GLN A 45 29.15 -49.74 -32.12
CA GLN A 45 28.90 -49.60 -30.69
C GLN A 45 28.52 -48.15 -30.39
N GLY A 46 27.34 -47.90 -29.81
CA GLY A 46 26.92 -46.55 -29.46
C GLY A 46 27.66 -45.97 -28.27
N VAL A 47 28.03 -44.68 -28.34
CA VAL A 47 28.75 -43.94 -27.28
C VAL A 47 27.92 -42.76 -26.76
N ALA A 48 27.35 -41.95 -27.64
CA ALA A 48 26.50 -40.81 -27.30
C ALA A 48 25.47 -40.54 -28.41
N PRO A 49 24.25 -40.04 -28.11
CA PRO A 49 23.72 -39.67 -26.79
C PRO A 49 23.45 -40.87 -25.87
N ALA A 50 23.11 -40.60 -24.60
CA ALA A 50 22.89 -41.63 -23.58
C ALA A 50 21.93 -42.74 -24.03
N GLY A 51 20.91 -42.41 -24.84
CA GLY A 51 19.92 -43.35 -25.35
C GLY A 51 20.48 -44.47 -26.26
N ILE A 52 21.67 -44.29 -26.84
CA ILE A 52 22.32 -45.32 -27.69
C ILE A 52 23.57 -45.93 -27.07
N LYS A 53 24.02 -45.43 -25.91
CA LYS A 53 25.24 -45.88 -25.26
C LYS A 53 25.20 -47.39 -25.02
N ASP A 54 26.31 -48.07 -25.31
CA ASP A 54 26.52 -49.51 -25.11
C ASP A 54 25.59 -50.44 -25.93
N LYS A 55 24.74 -49.89 -26.82
CA LYS A 55 23.95 -50.67 -27.78
C LYS A 55 24.77 -51.01 -29.03
N LYS A 56 24.63 -52.26 -29.51
CA LYS A 56 25.20 -52.73 -30.78
C LYS A 56 24.25 -52.44 -31.94
N ASN A 57 24.78 -51.85 -33.00
CA ASN A 57 24.05 -51.35 -34.17
C ASN A 57 22.76 -50.60 -33.78
N PRO A 58 22.85 -49.55 -32.93
CA PRO A 58 21.68 -48.88 -32.39
C PRO A 58 20.79 -48.31 -33.49
N THR A 59 19.48 -48.24 -33.25
CA THR A 59 18.63 -47.39 -34.08
C THR A 59 19.06 -45.93 -33.90
N LEU A 60 19.30 -45.21 -35.00
CA LEU A 60 19.54 -43.78 -34.97
C LEU A 60 18.22 -43.06 -35.17
N GLU A 61 17.83 -42.24 -34.20
CA GLU A 61 16.64 -41.40 -34.29
C GLU A 61 17.05 -40.01 -34.80
N LEU A 62 16.52 -39.64 -35.95
CA LEU A 62 16.83 -38.40 -36.66
C LEU A 62 15.53 -37.63 -36.94
N VAL A 63 15.65 -36.36 -37.26
CA VAL A 63 14.53 -35.49 -37.61
C VAL A 63 14.73 -34.97 -39.03
N ALA A 64 13.77 -35.20 -39.92
CA ALA A 64 13.83 -34.76 -41.31
C ALA A 64 14.06 -33.24 -41.40
N GLY A 65 14.97 -32.80 -42.27
CA GLY A 65 15.29 -31.40 -42.48
C GLY A 65 16.37 -30.82 -41.54
N GLN A 66 16.67 -31.48 -40.40
CA GLN A 66 17.75 -31.04 -39.50
C GLN A 66 19.13 -31.55 -39.94
N GLU A 67 20.18 -30.77 -39.68
CA GLU A 67 21.57 -31.23 -39.82
C GLU A 67 21.97 -32.13 -38.64
N HIS A 68 22.54 -33.28 -38.98
CA HIS A 68 23.03 -34.26 -38.02
C HIS A 68 24.51 -34.53 -38.25
N THR A 69 25.26 -34.62 -37.15
CA THR A 69 26.68 -34.95 -37.16
C THR A 69 26.90 -36.31 -36.50
N ILE A 70 27.47 -37.26 -37.26
CA ILE A 70 27.94 -38.55 -36.75
C ILE A 70 29.46 -38.54 -36.71
N LYS A 71 30.04 -38.74 -35.52
CA LYS A 71 31.47 -38.99 -35.34
C LYS A 71 31.68 -40.45 -34.97
N TRP A 72 32.52 -41.16 -35.72
CA TRP A 72 32.83 -42.55 -35.39
C TRP A 72 34.33 -42.83 -35.31
N THR A 73 34.70 -43.81 -34.49
CA THR A 73 36.10 -44.22 -34.25
C THR A 73 36.32 -45.68 -34.61
N ASN A 74 37.37 -45.99 -35.38
CA ASN A 74 37.81 -47.35 -35.65
C ASN A 74 38.56 -47.92 -34.43
N LYS A 75 38.07 -48.96 -33.75
CA LYS A 75 38.73 -49.55 -32.57
C LYS A 75 39.41 -50.89 -32.85
N ASP A 76 38.96 -51.66 -33.83
CA ASP A 76 39.51 -52.97 -34.17
C ASP A 76 40.74 -52.87 -35.09
N GLY A 77 40.81 -51.84 -35.94
CA GLY A 77 41.89 -51.65 -36.91
C GLY A 77 41.58 -52.12 -38.33
N ASP A 78 40.41 -52.75 -38.55
CA ASP A 78 39.99 -53.21 -39.87
C ASP A 78 39.42 -52.07 -40.72
N PRO A 79 39.37 -52.20 -42.06
CA PRO A 79 38.84 -51.14 -42.91
C PRO A 79 37.34 -50.90 -42.69
N HIS A 80 36.98 -49.70 -42.22
CA HIS A 80 35.58 -49.30 -41.99
C HIS A 80 35.19 -48.03 -42.72
N ASN A 81 33.91 -47.90 -43.08
CA ASN A 81 33.32 -46.64 -43.53
C ASN A 81 31.85 -46.56 -43.08
N PHE A 82 31.23 -45.38 -43.17
CA PHE A 82 29.83 -45.18 -42.79
C PHE A 82 29.00 -44.90 -44.04
N VAL A 83 27.89 -45.62 -44.21
CA VAL A 83 26.97 -45.48 -45.35
C VAL A 83 25.55 -45.37 -44.83
N ILE A 84 24.75 -44.48 -45.41
CA ILE A 84 23.30 -44.41 -45.20
C ILE A 84 22.61 -44.80 -46.51
N GLU A 85 21.57 -45.64 -46.44
CA GLU A 85 20.73 -46.03 -47.58
C GLU A 85 19.24 -45.85 -47.29
N ASP A 86 18.46 -45.73 -48.36
CA ASP A 86 17.00 -45.75 -48.30
C ASP A 86 16.43 -47.17 -48.19
N ALA A 87 15.12 -47.30 -48.01
CA ALA A 87 14.42 -48.58 -47.89
C ALA A 87 14.56 -49.47 -49.16
N ASN A 88 14.90 -48.89 -50.31
CA ASN A 88 15.11 -49.59 -51.58
C ASN A 88 16.60 -49.91 -51.84
N GLY A 89 17.51 -49.56 -50.91
CA GLY A 89 18.95 -49.79 -51.00
C GLY A 89 19.72 -48.75 -51.83
N LYS A 90 19.12 -47.61 -52.19
CA LYS A 90 19.81 -46.46 -52.80
C LYS A 90 20.69 -45.82 -51.75
N LYS A 91 21.98 -45.66 -52.06
CA LYS A 91 22.94 -45.01 -51.16
C LYS A 91 22.70 -43.50 -51.16
N LEU A 92 22.39 -42.96 -49.98
CA LEU A 92 22.15 -41.54 -49.76
C LEU A 92 23.43 -40.84 -49.29
N LEU A 93 24.22 -41.51 -48.46
CA LEU A 93 25.50 -41.00 -47.96
C LEU A 93 26.56 -42.09 -47.95
N LYS A 94 27.81 -41.74 -48.23
CA LYS A 94 28.96 -42.64 -48.12
C LYS A 94 30.24 -41.92 -47.68
N SER A 95 30.80 -42.34 -46.55
CA SER A 95 32.09 -41.85 -46.07
C SER A 95 33.28 -42.61 -46.70
N LYS A 96 34.48 -41.99 -46.63
CA LYS A 96 35.76 -42.61 -47.01
C LYS A 96 36.13 -43.74 -46.04
N VAL A 97 36.77 -44.79 -46.55
CA VAL A 97 37.26 -45.92 -45.72
C VAL A 97 38.43 -45.49 -44.83
N ARG A 98 38.41 -45.89 -43.55
CA ARG A 98 39.49 -45.69 -42.57
C ARG A 98 40.06 -47.06 -42.13
N PRO A 99 41.30 -47.40 -42.53
CA PRO A 99 41.90 -48.71 -42.27
C PRO A 99 42.90 -48.72 -41.10
N LYS A 100 42.78 -47.81 -40.13
CA LYS A 100 43.74 -47.70 -39.01
C LYS A 100 43.00 -47.64 -37.68
N LYS A 101 43.45 -48.45 -36.73
CA LYS A 101 43.00 -48.42 -35.32
C LYS A 101 43.22 -47.02 -34.75
N GLY A 102 42.21 -46.50 -34.06
CA GLY A 102 42.15 -45.14 -33.50
C GLY A 102 41.76 -44.05 -34.51
N ALA A 103 41.60 -44.34 -35.80
CA ALA A 103 41.19 -43.33 -36.77
C ALA A 103 39.73 -42.91 -36.55
N THR A 104 39.48 -41.61 -36.51
CA THR A 104 38.14 -41.03 -36.40
C THR A 104 37.67 -40.44 -37.72
N GLN A 105 36.36 -40.44 -37.96
CA GLN A 105 35.75 -39.69 -39.04
C GLN A 105 34.43 -39.06 -38.60
N THR A 106 34.24 -37.80 -38.98
CA THR A 106 32.98 -37.07 -38.83
C THR A 106 32.24 -37.05 -40.16
N VAL A 107 30.93 -37.20 -40.11
CA VAL A 107 30.01 -37.15 -41.24
C VAL A 107 28.88 -36.19 -40.84
N GLU A 108 28.68 -35.16 -41.64
CA GLU A 108 27.58 -34.19 -41.51
C GLU A 108 26.60 -34.39 -42.66
N PHE A 109 25.32 -34.37 -42.36
CA PHE A 109 24.25 -34.54 -43.35
C PHE A 109 22.92 -34.00 -42.83
N THR A 110 22.09 -33.52 -43.74
CA THR A 110 20.68 -33.25 -43.46
C THR A 110 19.88 -34.54 -43.53
N ALA A 111 19.14 -34.88 -42.49
CA ALA A 111 18.31 -36.08 -42.49
C ALA A 111 17.12 -35.92 -43.46
N THR A 112 16.80 -36.97 -44.20
CA THR A 112 15.64 -37.00 -45.11
C THR A 112 14.74 -38.18 -44.75
N GLU A 113 13.45 -38.08 -45.03
CA GLU A 113 12.48 -39.17 -44.81
C GLU A 113 12.83 -40.46 -45.55
N GLU A 114 13.63 -40.37 -46.62
CA GLU A 114 14.12 -41.54 -47.36
C GLU A 114 15.10 -42.39 -46.54
N MET A 115 15.79 -41.85 -45.53
CA MET A 115 16.84 -42.56 -44.79
C MET A 115 16.26 -43.68 -43.92
N ALA A 116 16.66 -44.93 -44.20
CA ALA A 116 16.09 -46.11 -43.53
C ALA A 116 17.13 -46.91 -42.74
N GLU A 117 18.36 -47.03 -43.23
CA GLU A 117 19.39 -47.85 -42.58
C GLU A 117 20.79 -47.26 -42.75
N TYR A 118 21.69 -47.60 -41.84
CA TYR A 118 23.11 -47.30 -41.96
C TYR A 118 23.95 -48.56 -41.79
N TYR A 119 25.12 -48.58 -42.43
CA TYR A 119 26.02 -49.74 -42.37
C TYR A 119 27.47 -49.42 -42.71
N CYS A 120 28.35 -50.38 -42.42
CA CYS A 120 29.73 -50.41 -42.89
C CYS A 120 29.85 -51.22 -44.18
N GLN A 121 30.41 -50.66 -45.27
CA GLN A 121 30.41 -51.34 -46.57
C GLN A 121 31.26 -52.63 -46.58
N PRO A 122 32.48 -52.67 -45.99
CA PRO A 122 33.26 -53.90 -45.83
C PRO A 122 32.57 -54.98 -44.98
N HIS A 123 31.72 -54.59 -44.03
CA HIS A 123 31.09 -55.46 -43.04
C HIS A 123 29.55 -55.36 -43.07
N LYS A 124 28.96 -55.26 -44.27
CA LYS A 124 27.54 -54.89 -44.48
C LYS A 124 26.53 -55.81 -43.77
N HIS A 125 26.89 -57.07 -43.55
CA HIS A 125 26.03 -58.05 -42.89
C HIS A 125 26.04 -57.91 -41.35
N ASP A 126 27.17 -57.50 -40.77
CA ASP A 126 27.40 -57.54 -39.33
C ASP A 126 27.26 -56.13 -38.69
N MET A 127 27.64 -55.08 -39.42
CA MET A 127 27.62 -53.68 -38.98
C MET A 127 26.51 -52.91 -39.68
N ARG A 128 25.26 -53.20 -39.35
CA ARG A 128 24.06 -52.55 -39.91
C ARG A 128 23.07 -52.22 -38.81
N GLY A 129 22.61 -50.95 -38.77
CA GLY A 129 21.53 -50.50 -37.89
C GLY A 129 20.44 -49.75 -38.66
N THR A 130 19.29 -49.55 -38.00
CA THR A 130 18.14 -48.86 -38.58
C THR A 130 18.20 -47.35 -38.31
N ILE A 131 17.58 -46.55 -39.17
CA ILE A 131 17.32 -45.14 -38.96
C ILE A 131 15.81 -44.96 -38.82
N LYS A 132 15.37 -44.23 -37.80
CA LYS A 132 14.00 -43.71 -37.69
C LYS A 132 14.05 -42.21 -37.90
N VAL A 133 13.26 -41.71 -38.85
CA VAL A 133 13.18 -40.28 -39.14
C VAL A 133 11.81 -39.77 -38.72
N GLY A 134 11.78 -38.89 -37.72
CA GLY A 134 10.59 -38.12 -37.36
C GLY A 134 10.46 -36.85 -38.21
N THR A 135 9.26 -36.28 -38.27
CA THR A 135 9.03 -34.94 -38.86
C THR A 135 9.40 -33.87 -37.84
N ALA A 136 10.06 -32.79 -38.27
CA ALA A 136 10.28 -31.65 -37.38
C ALA A 136 8.92 -30.99 -37.07
N SER A 137 8.68 -30.69 -35.79
CA SER A 137 7.54 -29.91 -35.33
C SER A 137 8.03 -28.72 -34.50
N ALA A 138 7.19 -27.70 -34.38
CA ALA A 138 7.36 -26.73 -33.31
C ALA A 138 7.05 -27.40 -31.95
N ASN A 139 7.62 -26.88 -30.88
CA ASN A 139 7.33 -27.32 -29.51
C ASN A 139 7.47 -26.15 -28.55
N PHE A 140 6.33 -25.61 -28.11
CA PHE A 140 6.28 -24.38 -27.33
C PHE A 140 6.34 -24.69 -25.82
N LYS A 141 7.31 -24.09 -25.13
CA LYS A 141 7.45 -24.20 -23.67
C LYS A 141 7.05 -22.89 -23.01
N VAL A 142 6.31 -23.00 -21.90
CA VAL A 142 6.01 -21.87 -21.02
C VAL A 142 7.02 -21.86 -19.88
N SER A 143 7.63 -20.71 -19.64
CA SER A 143 8.50 -20.44 -18.48
C SER A 143 8.26 -19.04 -17.94
N ASP A 144 8.85 -18.73 -16.78
CA ASP A 144 8.88 -17.37 -16.22
C ASP A 144 7.48 -16.74 -16.11
N LEU A 145 6.50 -17.51 -15.60
CA LEU A 145 5.18 -16.99 -15.28
C LEU A 145 5.31 -15.88 -14.24
N ASN A 146 4.71 -14.73 -14.50
CA ASN A 146 4.74 -13.59 -13.61
C ASN A 146 3.39 -12.85 -13.59
N PRO A 147 2.77 -12.62 -12.42
CA PRO A 147 3.15 -13.14 -11.10
C PRO A 147 2.81 -14.63 -10.94
N THR A 148 3.48 -15.33 -10.00
CA THR A 148 3.16 -16.73 -9.65
C THR A 148 2.18 -16.86 -8.49
N LYS A 149 2.05 -15.82 -7.68
CA LYS A 149 1.04 -15.66 -6.64
C LYS A 149 0.63 -14.19 -6.66
N LEU A 150 -0.67 -13.89 -6.60
CA LEU A 150 -1.14 -12.52 -6.40
C LEU A 150 -2.51 -12.48 -5.74
N THR A 151 -2.83 -11.34 -5.13
CA THR A 151 -4.14 -11.01 -4.55
C THR A 151 -4.68 -9.75 -5.22
N ILE A 152 -5.96 -9.76 -5.57
CA ILE A 152 -6.68 -8.62 -6.17
C ILE A 152 -8.05 -8.46 -5.49
N GLU A 153 -8.64 -7.27 -5.56
CA GLU A 153 -10.04 -7.08 -5.18
C GLU A 153 -10.98 -7.49 -6.33
N GLN A 154 -12.20 -7.86 -5.99
CA GLN A 154 -13.22 -8.19 -6.99
C GLN A 154 -13.45 -7.00 -7.94
N GLY A 155 -13.23 -7.23 -9.24
CA GLY A 155 -13.35 -6.20 -10.28
C GLY A 155 -12.04 -5.54 -10.69
N ASP A 156 -10.94 -5.78 -9.97
CA ASP A 156 -9.62 -5.30 -10.37
C ASP A 156 -9.18 -5.90 -11.70
N SER A 157 -8.38 -5.15 -12.44
CA SER A 157 -7.81 -5.65 -13.68
C SER A 157 -6.57 -6.50 -13.41
N LEU A 158 -6.48 -7.67 -14.02
CA LEU A 158 -5.37 -8.60 -13.84
C LEU A 158 -4.36 -8.53 -14.99
N ASP A 159 -3.07 -8.44 -14.64
CA ASP A 159 -1.94 -8.53 -15.57
C ASP A 159 -1.15 -9.83 -15.33
N VAL A 160 -0.95 -10.64 -16.38
CA VAL A 160 -0.18 -11.90 -16.32
C VAL A 160 0.72 -12.01 -17.53
N SER A 161 1.97 -12.41 -17.33
CA SER A 161 2.91 -12.68 -18.42
C SER A 161 3.63 -14.00 -18.26
N ALA A 162 4.13 -14.54 -19.38
CA ALA A 162 5.03 -15.69 -19.38
C ALA A 162 5.97 -15.64 -20.60
N THR A 163 7.14 -16.24 -20.46
CA THR A 163 8.06 -16.48 -21.58
C THR A 163 7.65 -17.73 -22.34
N ILE A 164 7.51 -17.60 -23.65
CA ILE A 164 7.19 -18.67 -24.58
C ILE A 164 8.41 -18.95 -25.45
N THR A 165 8.91 -20.19 -25.41
CA THR A 165 10.08 -20.63 -26.19
C THR A 165 9.72 -21.77 -27.13
N ASN A 166 10.01 -21.63 -28.43
CA ASN A 166 9.86 -22.73 -29.37
C ASN A 166 11.14 -23.60 -29.36
N SER A 167 11.14 -24.64 -28.54
CA SER A 167 12.20 -25.65 -28.48
C SER A 167 12.13 -26.70 -29.59
N GLY A 168 11.20 -26.52 -30.53
CA GLY A 168 11.02 -27.37 -31.70
C GLY A 168 12.00 -27.05 -32.84
N GLY A 169 12.05 -27.94 -33.82
CA GLY A 169 13.03 -27.88 -34.91
C GLY A 169 12.65 -27.01 -36.11
N ILE A 170 11.46 -26.41 -36.09
CA ILE A 170 10.92 -25.54 -37.15
C ILE A 170 10.11 -24.39 -36.55
N GLU A 171 9.88 -23.36 -37.36
CA GLU A 171 8.90 -22.31 -37.04
C GLU A 171 7.50 -22.92 -36.88
N GLY A 172 6.74 -22.40 -35.92
CA GLY A 172 5.33 -22.73 -35.74
C GLY A 172 4.55 -21.57 -35.14
N THR A 173 3.23 -21.69 -35.21
CA THR A 173 2.28 -20.78 -34.58
C THR A 173 1.43 -21.58 -33.61
N GLN A 174 1.27 -21.11 -32.38
CA GLN A 174 0.35 -21.66 -31.39
C GLN A 174 -0.46 -20.57 -30.71
N GLU A 175 -1.69 -20.92 -30.34
CA GLU A 175 -2.50 -20.10 -29.45
C GLU A 175 -1.98 -20.25 -28.02
N ILE A 176 -1.71 -19.12 -27.38
CA ILE A 176 -1.31 -19.01 -25.99
C ILE A 176 -2.54 -18.51 -25.22
N THR A 177 -3.00 -19.27 -24.23
CA THR A 177 -4.21 -18.94 -23.47
C THR A 177 -3.88 -18.57 -22.03
N LEU A 178 -4.58 -17.58 -21.48
CA LEU A 178 -4.69 -17.35 -20.05
C LEU A 178 -6.00 -17.97 -19.55
N VAL A 179 -5.89 -18.86 -18.56
CA VAL A 179 -7.01 -19.55 -17.90
C VAL A 179 -7.06 -19.15 -16.44
N ILE A 180 -8.22 -18.75 -15.93
CA ILE A 180 -8.46 -18.52 -14.50
C ILE A 180 -9.48 -19.54 -14.01
N GLY A 181 -9.14 -20.29 -12.97
CA GLY A 181 -9.92 -21.44 -12.51
C GLY A 181 -10.06 -22.48 -13.63
N ASN A 182 -11.23 -22.51 -14.27
CA ASN A 182 -11.52 -23.41 -15.39
C ASN A 182 -11.91 -22.67 -16.68
N GLU A 183 -11.81 -21.35 -16.71
CA GLU A 183 -12.26 -20.52 -17.84
C GLU A 183 -11.10 -19.85 -18.56
N THR A 184 -11.07 -19.96 -19.89
CA THR A 184 -10.14 -19.20 -20.73
C THR A 184 -10.62 -17.76 -20.85
N VAL A 185 -9.89 -16.84 -20.22
CA VAL A 185 -10.25 -15.42 -20.15
C VAL A 185 -9.60 -14.60 -21.26
N ALA A 186 -8.47 -15.06 -21.81
CA ALA A 186 -7.81 -14.41 -22.96
C ALA A 186 -6.97 -15.40 -23.78
N SER A 187 -6.72 -15.08 -25.04
CA SER A 187 -5.79 -15.82 -25.90
C SER A 187 -5.04 -14.93 -26.90
N LYS A 188 -3.85 -15.37 -27.33
CA LYS A 188 -3.00 -14.72 -28.34
C LYS A 188 -2.29 -15.76 -29.20
N ASP A 189 -2.35 -15.62 -30.53
CA ASP A 189 -1.54 -16.42 -31.44
C ASP A 189 -0.10 -15.93 -31.48
N VAL A 190 0.86 -16.82 -31.25
CA VAL A 190 2.30 -16.52 -31.27
C VAL A 190 3.02 -17.39 -32.28
N THR A 191 3.79 -16.76 -33.16
CA THR A 191 4.64 -17.43 -34.15
C THR A 191 6.11 -17.25 -33.77
N LEU A 192 6.85 -18.35 -33.66
CA LEU A 192 8.26 -18.34 -33.29
C LEU A 192 9.06 -19.27 -34.19
N ALA A 193 10.24 -18.83 -34.65
CA ALA A 193 11.18 -19.72 -35.32
C ALA A 193 11.74 -20.77 -34.33
N ALA A 194 12.47 -21.76 -34.86
CA ALA A 194 13.15 -22.73 -34.02
C ALA A 194 14.17 -22.05 -33.10
N ASP A 195 14.17 -22.44 -31.83
CA ASP A 195 15.01 -21.91 -30.75
C ASP A 195 14.77 -20.43 -30.37
N ASP A 196 13.76 -19.77 -30.95
CA ASP A 196 13.36 -18.39 -30.57
C ASP A 196 12.44 -18.38 -29.34
N SER A 197 12.47 -17.26 -28.61
CA SER A 197 11.64 -17.00 -27.42
C SER A 197 11.03 -15.59 -27.46
N THR A 198 9.83 -15.43 -26.90
CA THR A 198 9.20 -14.13 -26.66
C THR A 198 8.44 -14.13 -25.34
N THR A 199 8.31 -12.98 -24.70
CA THR A 199 7.37 -12.80 -23.59
C THR A 199 5.99 -12.49 -24.15
N VAL A 200 4.96 -13.13 -23.60
CA VAL A 200 3.55 -12.85 -23.86
C VAL A 200 2.95 -12.28 -22.59
N ALA A 201 2.43 -11.06 -22.67
CA ALA A 201 1.70 -10.41 -21.59
C ALA A 201 0.20 -10.36 -21.93
N PHE A 202 -0.63 -10.62 -20.94
CA PHE A 202 -2.07 -10.39 -20.91
C PHE A 202 -2.29 -9.25 -19.93
N GLU A 203 -2.83 -8.14 -20.41
CA GLU A 203 -2.97 -6.91 -19.63
C GLU A 203 -4.44 -6.54 -19.52
N ALA A 204 -4.81 -5.92 -18.41
CA ALA A 204 -6.14 -5.44 -18.09
C ALA A 204 -7.25 -6.50 -18.23
N ILE A 205 -7.00 -7.72 -17.72
CA ILE A 205 -7.99 -8.80 -17.73
C ILE A 205 -9.11 -8.46 -16.74
N ASP A 206 -10.35 -8.42 -17.22
CA ASP A 206 -11.54 -8.16 -16.42
C ASP A 206 -11.82 -9.32 -15.46
N THR A 207 -11.79 -9.03 -14.16
CA THR A 207 -12.07 -10.02 -13.10
C THR A 207 -13.40 -9.77 -12.39
N SER A 208 -14.22 -8.82 -12.86
CA SER A 208 -15.52 -8.48 -12.23
C SER A 208 -16.51 -9.65 -12.17
N GLY A 209 -16.31 -10.68 -13.00
CA GLY A 209 -17.09 -11.91 -13.00
C GLY A 209 -16.59 -12.99 -12.03
N LEU A 210 -15.49 -12.78 -11.31
CA LEU A 210 -14.97 -13.73 -10.32
C LEU A 210 -15.59 -13.44 -8.94
N ASP A 211 -16.08 -14.47 -8.26
CA ASP A 211 -16.48 -14.37 -6.86
C ASP A 211 -15.23 -14.33 -5.95
N PRO A 212 -15.30 -13.76 -4.73
CA PRO A 212 -14.19 -13.82 -3.79
C PRO A 212 -13.74 -15.26 -3.49
N GLY A 213 -12.43 -15.51 -3.48
CA GLY A 213 -11.86 -16.83 -3.23
C GLY A 213 -10.50 -17.09 -3.89
N GLU A 214 -10.01 -18.31 -3.77
CA GLU A 214 -8.75 -18.76 -4.36
C GLU A 214 -8.98 -19.41 -5.73
N TYR A 215 -8.21 -18.97 -6.73
CA TYR A 215 -8.21 -19.46 -8.10
C TYR A 215 -6.80 -19.88 -8.52
N THR A 216 -6.72 -20.76 -9.51
CA THR A 216 -5.47 -21.03 -10.23
C THR A 216 -5.48 -20.21 -11.52
N HIS A 217 -4.47 -19.39 -11.77
CA HIS A 217 -4.27 -18.78 -13.09
C HIS A 217 -3.18 -19.55 -13.85
N THR A 218 -3.39 -19.79 -15.14
CA THR A 218 -2.51 -20.63 -15.96
C THR A 218 -2.28 -19.99 -17.32
N VAL A 219 -1.02 -19.82 -17.71
CA VAL A 219 -0.64 -19.56 -19.10
C VAL A 219 -0.30 -20.88 -19.76
N ALA A 220 -1.02 -21.23 -20.83
CA ALA A 220 -0.90 -22.52 -21.50
C ALA A 220 -0.71 -22.37 -23.02
N THR A 221 0.01 -23.34 -23.58
CA THR A 221 0.09 -23.65 -25.02
C THR A 221 -0.47 -25.05 -25.26
N GLU A 222 -0.47 -25.53 -26.50
CA GLU A 222 -0.81 -26.93 -26.78
C GLU A 222 0.20 -27.92 -26.15
N ASP A 223 1.45 -27.48 -25.95
CA ASP A 223 2.58 -28.33 -25.56
C ASP A 223 2.99 -28.21 -24.07
N SER A 224 2.65 -27.11 -23.40
CA SER A 224 3.18 -26.76 -22.09
C SER A 224 2.26 -25.77 -21.36
N GLU A 225 2.29 -25.79 -20.03
CA GLU A 225 1.60 -24.82 -19.19
C GLU A 225 2.46 -24.40 -18.00
N ALA A 226 2.18 -23.22 -17.45
CA ALA A 226 2.68 -22.78 -16.16
C ALA A 226 1.52 -22.13 -15.38
N SER A 227 1.41 -22.48 -14.09
CA SER A 227 0.31 -22.06 -13.22
C SER A 227 0.81 -21.33 -11.98
N GLY A 228 -0.03 -20.42 -11.48
CA GLY A 228 0.12 -19.73 -10.22
C GLY A 228 -1.20 -19.66 -9.45
N THR A 229 -1.18 -18.98 -8.30
CA THR A 229 -2.36 -18.78 -7.45
C THR A 229 -2.84 -17.33 -7.52
N LEU A 230 -4.15 -17.14 -7.64
CA LEU A 230 -4.84 -15.84 -7.61
C LEU A 230 -5.83 -15.84 -6.44
N PHE A 231 -5.72 -14.88 -5.53
CA PHE A 231 -6.73 -14.62 -4.51
C PHE A 231 -7.58 -13.43 -4.96
N VAL A 232 -8.90 -13.60 -4.95
CA VAL A 232 -9.87 -12.51 -5.20
C VAL A 232 -10.52 -12.18 -3.86
N GLU A 233 -10.33 -10.96 -3.39
CA GLU A 233 -10.95 -10.44 -2.17
C GLU A 233 -12.28 -9.75 -2.49
N GLU A 234 -13.16 -9.69 -1.51
CA GLU A 234 -14.46 -9.02 -1.66
C GLU A 234 -14.24 -7.52 -1.79
N ASN A 235 -14.83 -6.91 -2.83
CA ASN A 235 -14.86 -5.45 -2.96
C ASN A 235 -16.05 -4.93 -2.17
N ILE A 236 -15.78 -4.43 -0.97
CA ILE A 236 -16.79 -3.86 -0.08
C ILE A 236 -16.96 -2.38 -0.43
N PRO A 237 -18.16 -1.93 -0.84
CA PRO A 237 -18.41 -0.53 -1.12
C PRO A 237 -18.07 0.35 0.09
N TRP A 238 -17.47 1.52 -0.15
CA TRP A 238 -17.13 2.45 0.93
C TRP A 238 -18.40 2.98 1.64
N ASN A 239 -19.53 3.06 0.94
CA ASN A 239 -20.84 3.43 1.49
C ASN A 239 -21.71 2.21 1.79
N ARG A 240 -22.58 2.35 2.79
CA ARG A 240 -23.67 1.40 3.02
C ARG A 240 -24.93 1.88 2.32
N ASP A 241 -25.66 0.94 1.72
CA ASP A 241 -27.00 1.17 1.21
C ASP A 241 -27.98 1.18 2.39
N LEU A 242 -28.17 2.36 2.98
CA LEU A 242 -29.09 2.56 4.09
C LEU A 242 -30.43 3.07 3.57
N GLU A 243 -31.53 2.42 3.96
CA GLU A 243 -32.90 2.89 3.70
C GLU A 243 -33.32 4.03 4.65
N VAL A 244 -32.42 4.98 4.94
CA VAL A 244 -32.67 6.14 5.82
C VAL A 244 -32.51 7.46 5.06
N SER A 245 -33.43 8.38 5.30
CA SER A 245 -33.39 9.71 4.68
C SER A 245 -32.22 10.52 5.23
N ARG A 246 -31.38 11.06 4.35
CA ARG A 246 -30.27 11.96 4.69
C ARG A 246 -30.67 13.38 4.36
N ASN A 247 -30.44 14.32 5.28
CA ASN A 247 -30.72 15.75 5.05
C ASN A 247 -29.48 16.57 5.40
N PRO A 248 -28.59 16.85 4.42
CA PRO A 248 -27.34 17.57 4.65
C PRO A 248 -27.56 18.90 5.37
N LYS A 249 -28.55 19.70 4.97
CA LYS A 249 -28.85 21.01 5.58
C LYS A 249 -29.26 20.90 7.05
N LYS A 250 -30.01 19.87 7.40
CA LYS A 250 -30.40 19.61 8.80
C LYS A 250 -29.22 19.08 9.62
N ALA A 251 -28.42 18.20 9.01
CA ALA A 251 -27.24 17.60 9.62
C ALA A 251 -26.12 18.61 9.85
N THR A 252 -25.98 19.62 8.99
CA THR A 252 -24.96 20.68 9.10
C THR A 252 -25.50 21.98 9.69
N ASN A 253 -26.74 21.98 10.19
CA ASN A 253 -27.21 23.05 11.06
C ASN A 253 -26.60 22.86 12.45
N TRP A 254 -25.48 23.56 12.69
CA TRP A 254 -24.68 23.42 13.90
C TRP A 254 -25.40 23.84 15.19
N ASP A 255 -26.51 24.59 15.10
CA ASP A 255 -27.38 24.91 16.25
C ASP A 255 -28.11 23.67 16.82
N ASN A 256 -28.14 22.57 16.06
CA ASN A 256 -28.71 21.29 16.51
C ASN A 256 -27.75 20.46 17.37
N TYR A 257 -26.52 20.93 17.58
CA TYR A 257 -25.50 20.19 18.31
C TYR A 257 -25.25 20.82 19.67
N ASN A 258 -25.13 19.97 20.67
CA ASN A 258 -24.65 20.34 21.99
C ASN A 258 -23.33 19.63 22.23
N VAL A 259 -22.27 20.40 22.52
CA VAL A 259 -20.98 19.86 22.92
C VAL A 259 -20.83 20.03 24.42
N SER A 260 -20.55 18.94 25.12
CA SER A 260 -20.40 18.93 26.57
C SER A 260 -19.07 18.30 26.99
N THR A 261 -18.41 18.87 27.97
CA THR A 261 -17.15 18.33 28.51
C THR A 261 -17.47 17.26 29.55
N ALA A 262 -17.12 16.01 29.26
CA ALA A 262 -17.28 14.88 30.19
C ALA A 262 -16.13 14.82 31.21
N LEU A 263 -14.92 15.18 30.79
CA LEU A 263 -13.73 15.24 31.63
C LEU A 263 -12.84 16.40 31.16
N ALA A 264 -12.61 17.39 32.00
CA ALA A 264 -11.75 18.51 31.62
C ALA A 264 -10.27 18.15 31.79
N ARG A 265 -9.43 18.80 31.00
CA ARG A 265 -7.98 18.78 31.21
C ARG A 265 -7.66 19.24 32.64
N GLY A 266 -7.00 18.40 33.42
CA GLY A 266 -6.49 18.68 34.77
C GLY A 266 -7.28 18.00 35.87
N ASP A 267 -8.47 17.49 35.57
CA ASP A 267 -9.38 16.93 36.57
C ASP A 267 -8.75 15.72 37.27
N ILE A 268 -8.14 14.80 36.51
CA ILE A 268 -7.44 13.62 37.05
C ILE A 268 -6.31 14.06 37.99
N ALA A 269 -5.39 14.91 37.51
CA ALA A 269 -4.24 15.35 38.30
C ALA A 269 -4.68 16.07 39.60
N SER A 270 -5.71 16.91 39.52
CA SER A 270 -6.22 17.66 40.68
C SER A 270 -6.92 16.79 41.73
N GLN A 271 -7.63 15.74 41.30
CA GLN A 271 -8.39 14.86 42.18
C GLN A 271 -7.50 13.84 42.89
N TYR A 272 -6.45 13.36 42.21
CA TYR A 272 -5.59 12.29 42.70
C TYR A 272 -4.23 12.79 43.27
N ASP A 273 -4.02 14.12 43.36
CA ASP A 273 -2.81 14.77 43.91
C ASP A 273 -1.52 14.30 43.20
N LEU A 274 -1.58 14.28 41.87
CA LEU A 274 -0.50 13.78 41.01
C LEU A 274 0.58 14.85 40.80
N GLN A 275 1.85 14.44 40.86
CA GLN A 275 3.07 15.18 40.47
C GLN A 275 3.01 16.72 40.57
N ASP A 276 2.95 17.27 41.78
CA ASP A 276 3.03 18.72 42.06
C ASP A 276 1.99 19.59 41.29
N GLY A 277 0.91 18.99 40.78
CA GLY A 277 -0.18 19.69 40.08
C GLY A 277 0.06 19.97 38.60
N GLU A 278 1.06 19.37 37.97
CA GLU A 278 1.21 19.39 36.51
C GLU A 278 0.60 18.12 35.89
N GLU A 279 -0.35 18.28 34.98
CA GLU A 279 -0.94 17.17 34.24
C GLU A 279 -0.14 16.91 32.97
N GLY A 280 0.08 15.63 32.65
CA GLY A 280 0.63 15.23 31.36
C GLY A 280 -0.24 15.62 30.18
N GLU A 281 0.39 15.73 29.00
CA GLU A 281 -0.36 15.92 27.75
C GLU A 281 -1.18 14.67 27.45
N TRP A 282 -2.40 14.83 26.95
CA TRP A 282 -3.27 13.70 26.63
C TRP A 282 -2.86 13.10 25.28
N MET A 283 -2.82 11.77 25.19
CA MET A 283 -2.18 11.08 24.06
C MET A 283 -3.12 10.21 23.24
N GLN A 284 -3.99 9.41 23.86
CA GLN A 284 -4.95 8.59 23.13
C GLN A 284 -6.16 8.29 24.02
N MET A 285 -7.33 8.06 23.39
CA MET A 285 -8.48 7.44 24.06
C MET A 285 -8.96 6.15 23.39
N ALA A 286 -9.70 5.37 24.17
CA ALA A 286 -10.46 4.22 23.71
C ALA A 286 -11.82 4.17 24.42
N VAL A 287 -12.79 3.45 23.86
CA VAL A 287 -14.12 3.26 24.44
C VAL A 287 -14.31 1.79 24.74
N ASP A 288 -14.77 1.47 25.94
CA ASP A 288 -15.11 0.09 26.30
C ASP A 288 -16.59 -0.25 26.01
N PRO A 289 -16.99 -1.53 26.06
CA PRO A 289 -18.38 -1.94 25.80
C PRO A 289 -19.44 -1.36 26.76
N GLN A 290 -19.03 -0.71 27.85
CA GLN A 290 -19.93 0.00 28.77
C GLN A 290 -19.95 1.52 28.50
N ASP A 291 -19.41 1.97 27.37
CA ASP A 291 -19.26 3.37 26.96
C ASP A 291 -18.38 4.20 27.89
N ARG A 292 -17.53 3.58 28.71
CA ARG A 292 -16.52 4.34 29.46
C ARG A 292 -15.40 4.73 28.51
N ILE A 293 -15.01 6.00 28.59
CA ILE A 293 -13.94 6.56 27.78
C ILE A 293 -12.65 6.44 28.58
N TRP A 294 -11.76 5.59 28.12
CA TRP A 294 -10.43 5.38 28.67
C TRP A 294 -9.45 6.35 28.03
N VAL A 295 -8.56 6.93 28.83
CA VAL A 295 -7.54 7.89 28.40
C VAL A 295 -6.18 7.50 28.94
N ILE A 296 -5.14 7.81 28.17
CA ILE A 296 -3.76 7.79 28.62
C ILE A 296 -3.12 9.16 28.41
N THR A 297 -2.35 9.60 29.41
CA THR A 297 -1.49 10.78 29.30
C THR A 297 -0.06 10.40 28.95
N ARG A 298 0.70 11.37 28.48
CA ARG A 298 2.16 11.28 28.40
C ARG A 298 2.77 11.12 29.79
N GLY A 299 2.15 11.73 30.80
CA GLY A 299 2.62 11.80 32.19
C GLY A 299 3.30 13.12 32.59
N ALA A 300 3.67 13.95 31.61
CA ALA A 300 4.20 15.31 31.82
C ALA A 300 4.10 16.13 30.50
N PRO A 301 4.32 17.46 30.53
CA PRO A 301 4.46 18.28 29.32
C PRO A 301 5.56 17.78 28.37
N PHE A 302 5.43 18.04 27.07
CA PHE A 302 6.43 17.66 26.04
C PHE A 302 7.85 18.19 26.27
N VAL A 303 8.06 19.11 27.20
CA VAL A 303 9.38 19.68 27.52
C VAL A 303 10.05 19.02 28.73
N SER A 304 9.37 18.08 29.38
CA SER A 304 9.84 17.45 30.60
C SER A 304 10.86 16.35 30.32
N GLU A 305 11.85 16.22 31.21
CA GLU A 305 12.91 15.20 31.18
C GLU A 305 12.90 14.39 32.49
N GLY A 306 13.53 13.22 32.47
CA GLY A 306 13.66 12.34 33.64
C GLY A 306 12.65 11.20 33.62
N ASP A 307 12.32 10.67 34.79
CA ASP A 307 11.28 9.67 34.95
C ASP A 307 10.04 10.31 35.59
N GLY A 308 8.87 9.74 35.33
CA GLY A 308 7.62 10.08 35.99
C GLY A 308 6.60 8.96 35.85
N TYR A 309 5.32 9.32 35.90
CA TYR A 309 4.23 8.38 35.71
C TYR A 309 3.31 8.89 34.61
N ALA A 310 2.89 8.01 33.72
CA ALA A 310 1.75 8.26 32.85
C ALA A 310 0.47 7.80 33.54
N GLU A 311 -0.57 8.59 33.39
CA GLU A 311 -1.88 8.32 33.99
C GLU A 311 -2.76 7.57 32.99
N VAL A 312 -3.35 6.47 33.44
CA VAL A 312 -4.43 5.79 32.73
C VAL A 312 -5.70 5.91 33.56
N ALA A 313 -6.75 6.45 32.96
CA ALA A 313 -8.00 6.71 33.63
C ALA A 313 -9.19 6.38 32.72
N TRP A 314 -10.39 6.29 33.31
CA TRP A 314 -11.63 6.23 32.56
C TRP A 314 -12.66 7.21 33.10
N VAL A 315 -13.59 7.65 32.24
CA VAL A 315 -14.74 8.49 32.57
C VAL A 315 -16.03 7.95 31.97
N ASP A 316 -17.11 7.97 32.74
CA ASP A 316 -18.47 7.78 32.25
C ASP A 316 -18.95 9.08 31.57
N PRO A 317 -19.25 9.07 30.26
CA PRO A 317 -19.55 10.27 29.50
C PRO A 317 -20.86 10.97 29.92
N ASN A 318 -21.77 10.27 30.61
CA ASN A 318 -23.09 10.79 30.95
C ASN A 318 -23.10 11.47 32.33
N SER A 319 -22.36 10.90 33.28
CA SER A 319 -22.32 11.34 34.67
C SER A 319 -21.08 12.17 35.00
N GLY A 320 -20.01 12.05 34.22
CA GLY A 320 -18.69 12.60 34.54
C GLY A 320 -17.98 11.86 35.68
N GLU A 321 -18.53 10.73 36.15
CA GLU A 321 -17.85 9.86 37.11
C GLU A 321 -16.57 9.30 36.47
N HIS A 322 -15.43 9.45 37.13
CA HIS A 322 -14.14 9.07 36.58
C HIS A 322 -13.20 8.49 37.63
N GLN A 323 -12.28 7.65 37.18
CA GLN A 323 -11.34 6.93 38.02
C GLN A 323 -9.95 6.88 37.40
N LEU A 324 -8.93 7.15 38.21
CA LEU A 324 -7.56 6.79 37.90
C LEU A 324 -7.42 5.26 38.03
N ALA A 325 -7.12 4.59 36.92
CA ALA A 325 -7.05 3.14 36.83
C ALA A 325 -5.62 2.61 37.06
N LEU A 326 -4.59 3.33 36.59
CA LEU A 326 -3.17 2.97 36.75
C LEU A 326 -2.27 4.20 36.65
N GLU A 327 -1.21 4.25 37.46
CA GLU A 327 -0.02 5.08 37.23
C GLU A 327 1.11 4.17 36.73
N ILE A 328 1.53 4.35 35.48
CA ILE A 328 2.59 3.54 34.88
C ILE A 328 3.93 4.29 34.91
N PRO A 329 5.02 3.72 35.49
CA PRO A 329 6.31 4.37 35.52
C PRO A 329 6.89 4.52 34.11
N VAL A 330 7.15 5.75 33.69
CA VAL A 330 7.64 6.08 32.34
C VAL A 330 8.90 6.93 32.36
N SER A 331 9.65 6.86 31.26
CA SER A 331 10.75 7.79 30.99
C SER A 331 10.30 8.90 30.05
N PHE A 332 10.73 10.12 30.37
CA PHE A 332 10.62 11.31 29.54
C PHE A 332 11.98 11.71 28.91
N HIS A 333 13.08 11.01 29.25
CA HIS A 333 14.45 11.44 28.90
C HIS A 333 14.99 10.78 27.63
N GLY A 334 15.94 11.37 26.89
CA GLY A 334 16.62 12.65 27.13
C GLY A 334 18.14 12.68 26.90
N GLY A 335 18.76 13.84 27.21
CA GLY A 335 20.21 14.02 27.22
C GLY A 335 20.73 15.13 26.29
N HIS A 336 21.80 15.83 26.72
CA HIS A 336 22.44 16.96 26.03
C HIS A 336 23.26 16.55 24.79
N ILE A 337 22.71 15.80 23.83
CA ILE A 337 23.34 15.79 22.50
C ILE A 337 22.90 17.07 21.80
N ALA A 338 23.85 17.97 21.58
CA ALA A 338 23.59 19.34 21.13
C ALA A 338 22.75 19.37 19.85
N GLU A 339 21.80 20.30 19.75
CA GLU A 339 21.17 20.61 18.48
C GLU A 339 22.05 21.54 17.66
N PRO A 340 22.44 21.17 16.41
CA PRO A 340 23.20 22.08 15.56
C PRO A 340 22.41 23.35 15.23
N HIS A 341 21.07 23.33 15.35
CA HIS A 341 20.19 24.45 15.05
C HIS A 341 20.09 25.49 16.17
N TYR A 342 20.50 25.17 17.40
CA TYR A 342 20.31 26.03 18.58
C TYR A 342 21.61 26.36 19.32
N ALA A 343 22.71 26.71 18.65
CA ALA A 343 23.90 27.28 19.32
C ALA A 343 24.38 26.53 20.60
N GLY A 344 24.20 25.20 20.67
CA GLY A 344 24.52 24.39 21.86
C GLY A 344 23.39 24.18 22.88
N GLU A 345 22.13 24.52 22.58
CA GLU A 345 20.96 24.13 23.37
C GLU A 345 20.40 22.78 22.85
N ALA A 346 19.96 21.91 23.77
CA ALA A 346 19.29 20.65 23.44
C ALA A 346 17.86 20.95 22.93
N SER A 347 17.27 20.08 22.09
CA SER A 347 15.87 20.27 21.68
C SER A 347 15.01 20.35 22.94
N ALA A 348 14.09 21.31 23.00
CA ALA A 348 13.15 21.40 24.11
C ALA A 348 12.06 20.33 24.02
N ALA A 349 11.81 19.71 22.85
CA ALA A 349 10.79 18.69 22.68
C ALA A 349 11.28 17.29 23.07
N ARG A 350 10.45 16.57 23.82
CA ARG A 350 10.63 15.21 24.34
C ARG A 350 9.29 14.49 24.27
N GLU A 351 9.15 13.58 23.32
CA GLU A 351 7.87 12.91 23.04
C GLU A 351 7.67 11.59 23.81
N LEU A 352 8.70 11.12 24.54
CA LEU A 352 8.64 9.92 25.37
C LEU A 352 7.63 10.05 26.53
N GLY A 353 7.12 8.91 26.99
CA GLY A 353 6.13 8.82 28.06
C GLY A 353 5.10 7.72 27.79
N GLY A 354 3.90 7.84 28.37
CA GLY A 354 2.72 7.12 27.92
C GLY A 354 2.31 7.59 26.52
N GLN A 355 1.78 6.70 25.68
CA GLN A 355 1.42 7.04 24.30
C GLN A 355 0.05 6.52 23.91
N GLY A 356 -0.13 5.21 23.90
CA GLY A 356 -1.30 4.59 23.29
C GLY A 356 -2.12 3.75 24.26
N ILE A 357 -3.42 3.63 23.98
CA ILE A 357 -4.34 2.81 24.76
C ILE A 357 -5.35 2.11 23.85
N ALA A 358 -5.62 0.83 24.10
CA ALA A 358 -6.66 0.08 23.41
C ALA A 358 -7.40 -0.87 24.37
N ILE A 359 -8.69 -1.06 24.11
CA ILE A 359 -9.55 -1.98 24.88
C ILE A 359 -9.72 -3.27 24.08
N ASP A 360 -9.55 -4.42 24.72
CA ASP A 360 -9.72 -5.72 24.06
C ASP A 360 -11.15 -5.89 23.53
N PRO A 361 -11.38 -6.43 22.32
CA PRO A 361 -12.74 -6.65 21.82
C PRO A 361 -13.58 -7.58 22.71
N ASN A 362 -12.94 -8.44 23.51
CA ASN A 362 -13.59 -9.32 24.50
C ASN A 362 -13.53 -8.75 25.93
N PHE A 363 -13.44 -7.44 26.09
CA PHE A 363 -13.24 -6.78 27.38
C PHE A 363 -14.26 -7.18 28.45
N GLU A 364 -15.53 -7.40 28.11
CA GLU A 364 -16.55 -7.84 29.08
C GLU A 364 -16.22 -9.21 29.70
N GLU A 365 -15.44 -10.04 29.01
CA GLU A 365 -15.06 -11.38 29.46
C GLU A 365 -13.70 -11.39 30.17
N ASN A 366 -12.75 -10.58 29.69
CA ASN A 366 -11.34 -10.66 30.12
C ASN A 366 -10.83 -9.43 30.88
N GLY A 367 -11.48 -8.27 30.77
CA GLY A 367 -11.04 -7.01 31.37
C GLY A 367 -9.68 -6.51 30.87
N TYR A 368 -9.27 -6.88 29.65
CA TYR A 368 -7.92 -6.57 29.15
C TYR A 368 -7.82 -5.16 28.56
N VAL A 369 -6.82 -4.41 29.03
CA VAL A 369 -6.44 -3.08 28.53
C VAL A 369 -5.00 -3.12 28.05
N TYR A 370 -4.75 -2.58 26.86
CA TYR A 370 -3.41 -2.51 26.27
C TYR A 370 -2.89 -1.08 26.33
N ILE A 371 -1.64 -0.92 26.72
CA ILE A 371 -0.97 0.36 26.93
C ILE A 371 0.35 0.34 26.15
N MET A 372 0.58 1.38 25.34
CA MET A 372 1.87 1.63 24.68
C MET A 372 2.61 2.76 25.38
N TYR A 373 3.85 2.50 25.81
CA TYR A 373 4.61 3.44 26.64
C TYR A 373 6.12 3.20 26.60
N HIS A 374 6.87 4.21 27.05
CA HIS A 374 8.32 4.19 27.23
C HIS A 374 8.63 3.90 28.70
N PRO A 375 9.21 2.74 29.07
CA PRO A 375 9.44 2.39 30.47
C PRO A 375 10.38 3.38 31.17
N SER A 376 10.18 3.57 32.48
CA SER A 376 11.09 4.36 33.31
C SER A 376 12.53 3.81 33.29
N SER A 377 13.49 4.65 33.67
CA SER A 377 14.91 4.28 33.70
C SER A 377 15.22 3.05 34.58
N GLU A 378 14.38 2.75 35.58
CA GLU A 378 14.50 1.53 36.41
C GLU A 378 14.01 0.26 35.70
N ASN A 379 13.04 0.40 34.79
CA ASN A 379 12.32 -0.70 34.17
C ASN A 379 12.69 -0.93 32.69
N LEU A 380 13.35 0.03 32.04
CA LEU A 380 13.73 -0.10 30.63
C LEU A 380 14.75 -1.23 30.42
N GLU A 381 14.65 -1.85 29.24
CA GLU A 381 15.61 -2.84 28.76
C GLU A 381 16.43 -2.21 27.63
N GLU A 382 17.73 -2.03 27.87
CA GLU A 382 18.68 -1.59 26.83
C GLU A 382 18.75 -2.61 25.69
N VAL A 383 18.78 -2.10 24.46
CA VAL A 383 18.91 -2.91 23.25
C VAL A 383 20.22 -2.55 22.55
N ASP A 384 20.90 -3.55 21.99
CA ASP A 384 22.09 -3.33 21.17
C ASP A 384 21.75 -2.42 19.97
N ASN A 385 22.44 -1.28 19.88
CA ASN A 385 22.32 -0.37 18.74
C ASN A 385 23.33 -0.72 17.63
N PRO A 386 22.90 -0.91 16.36
CA PRO A 386 23.81 -1.24 15.27
C PRO A 386 24.54 -0.03 14.66
N TYR A 387 24.21 1.21 15.01
CA TYR A 387 24.65 2.39 14.25
C TYR A 387 25.84 3.16 14.84
N HIS A 388 25.82 3.49 16.13
CA HIS A 388 26.86 4.32 16.77
C HIS A 388 26.82 4.23 18.31
N ASP A 389 27.98 4.14 18.96
CA ASP A 389 28.11 3.93 20.42
C ASP A 389 27.48 5.04 21.29
N GLU A 390 27.30 6.24 20.74
CA GLU A 390 26.65 7.36 21.43
C GLU A 390 25.12 7.37 21.28
N ILE A 391 24.50 6.44 20.56
CA ILE A 391 23.03 6.34 20.49
C ILE A 391 22.54 5.31 21.49
N PHE A 392 21.74 5.76 22.45
CA PHE A 392 21.13 4.93 23.47
C PHE A 392 19.80 4.36 22.94
N TYR A 393 19.68 3.04 22.91
CA TYR A 393 18.52 2.31 22.42
C TYR A 393 17.83 1.54 23.54
N ALA A 394 16.50 1.63 23.56
CA ALA A 394 15.66 0.85 24.46
C ALA A 394 14.34 0.48 23.77
N ASN A 395 13.57 -0.42 24.38
CA ASN A 395 12.28 -0.83 23.85
C ASN A 395 11.16 0.08 24.34
N THR A 396 10.39 0.63 23.40
CA THR A 396 9.00 1.03 23.64
C THR A 396 8.14 -0.22 23.69
N LEU A 397 7.27 -0.31 24.70
CA LEU A 397 6.50 -1.51 24.99
C LEU A 397 5.03 -1.29 24.67
N VAL A 398 4.39 -2.32 24.12
CA VAL A 398 2.95 -2.52 24.24
C VAL A 398 2.72 -3.63 25.26
N SER A 399 2.05 -3.30 26.36
CA SER A 399 1.76 -4.23 27.44
C SER A 399 0.26 -4.33 27.69
N ARG A 400 -0.20 -5.53 28.02
CA ARG A 400 -1.57 -5.86 28.43
C ARG A 400 -1.66 -5.91 29.94
N PHE A 401 -2.70 -5.29 30.49
CA PHE A 401 -3.06 -5.29 31.91
C PHE A 401 -4.49 -5.83 32.09
N GLU A 402 -4.78 -6.36 33.28
CA GLU A 402 -6.08 -6.90 33.65
C GLU A 402 -6.79 -5.94 34.61
N MET A 403 -8.06 -5.66 34.31
CA MET A 403 -8.91 -4.82 35.14
C MET A 403 -9.46 -5.61 36.34
N ALA A 404 -9.36 -5.02 37.52
CA ALA A 404 -9.94 -5.53 38.75
C ALA A 404 -11.40 -5.08 38.93
N ASP A 405 -12.13 -5.78 39.81
CA ASP A 405 -13.55 -5.50 40.12
C ASP A 405 -13.83 -4.07 40.63
N ASP A 406 -12.80 -3.35 41.09
CA ASP A 406 -12.91 -2.02 41.68
C ASP A 406 -12.63 -0.86 40.72
N GLY A 407 -12.47 -1.14 39.42
CA GLY A 407 -12.22 -0.10 38.43
C GLY A 407 -10.74 0.13 38.09
N THR A 408 -9.80 -0.46 38.83
CA THR A 408 -8.35 -0.29 38.64
C THR A 408 -7.72 -1.36 37.73
N LEU A 409 -6.53 -1.11 37.20
CA LEU A 409 -5.72 -2.13 36.54
C LEU A 409 -4.68 -2.69 37.53
N ASP A 410 -4.51 -4.01 37.54
CA ASP A 410 -3.48 -4.66 38.37
C ASP A 410 -2.09 -4.48 37.72
N PRO A 411 -1.16 -3.70 38.31
CA PRO A 411 0.18 -3.54 37.75
C PRO A 411 0.97 -4.85 37.69
N ASP A 412 0.68 -5.82 38.58
CA ASP A 412 1.37 -7.12 38.60
C ASP A 412 0.87 -8.06 37.49
N SER A 413 -0.20 -7.68 36.78
CA SER A 413 -0.80 -8.45 35.67
C SER A 413 -0.14 -8.20 34.31
N GLU A 414 0.85 -7.29 34.26
CA GLU A 414 1.50 -6.85 33.04
C GLU A 414 1.99 -8.04 32.19
N LYS A 415 1.64 -8.00 30.91
CA LYS A 415 2.26 -8.83 29.87
C LYS A 415 2.68 -7.99 28.68
N VAL A 416 3.98 -7.94 28.40
CA VAL A 416 4.51 -7.36 27.17
C VAL A 416 4.08 -8.20 25.97
N VAL A 417 3.35 -7.60 25.03
CA VAL A 417 2.83 -8.26 23.81
C VAL A 417 3.56 -7.80 22.55
N PHE A 418 4.14 -6.60 22.56
CA PHE A 418 4.94 -6.08 21.45
C PHE A 418 6.06 -5.18 21.94
N LYS A 419 7.21 -5.20 21.24
CA LYS A 419 8.38 -4.36 21.52
C LYS A 419 8.84 -3.64 20.26
N VAL A 420 9.13 -2.35 20.39
CA VAL A 420 9.69 -1.50 19.33
C VAL A 420 11.05 -0.96 19.82
N PRO A 421 12.18 -1.45 19.28
CA PRO A 421 13.49 -0.89 19.60
C PRO A 421 13.66 0.49 18.95
N GLU A 422 13.97 1.50 19.75
CA GLU A 422 14.14 2.88 19.27
C GLU A 422 15.21 3.64 20.06
N GLN A 423 15.64 4.80 19.56
CA GLN A 423 16.58 5.66 20.25
C GLN A 423 15.89 6.64 21.19
N TYR A 424 16.49 6.83 22.37
CA TYR A 424 15.89 7.57 23.50
C TYR A 424 16.63 8.87 23.81
N ASN A 425 17.81 9.11 23.23
CA ASN A 425 18.66 10.25 23.59
C ASN A 425 18.57 11.46 22.65
N THR A 426 17.82 11.33 21.56
CA THR A 426 17.43 12.44 20.69
C THR A 426 15.92 12.39 20.47
N CYS A 427 15.28 13.55 20.35
CA CYS A 427 13.90 13.62 19.85
C CYS A 427 13.91 13.32 18.33
N CYS A 428 12.87 12.86 17.64
CA CYS A 428 11.42 12.92 17.88
C CYS A 428 10.70 11.83 17.05
N HIS A 429 9.37 11.89 16.99
CA HIS A 429 8.47 11.15 16.11
C HIS A 429 8.31 9.69 16.51
N HIS A 430 7.68 9.45 17.66
CA HIS A 430 7.41 8.09 18.12
C HIS A 430 6.14 7.51 17.48
N GLY A 431 5.20 8.34 17.02
CA GLY A 431 3.87 7.87 16.58
C GLY A 431 3.11 7.28 17.76
N CYS A 432 3.03 5.94 17.83
CA CYS A 432 2.56 5.17 18.99
C CYS A 432 1.04 5.16 19.24
N TYR A 433 0.24 5.08 18.18
CA TYR A 433 -1.19 4.80 18.27
C TYR A 433 -1.46 3.29 18.21
N ILE A 434 -2.34 2.78 19.06
CA ILE A 434 -2.75 1.36 19.05
C ILE A 434 -4.26 1.20 18.94
N THR A 435 -4.74 0.27 18.12
CA THR A 435 -6.18 -0.01 18.02
C THR A 435 -6.43 -1.44 17.56
N PHE A 436 -7.60 -1.96 17.91
CA PHE A 436 -8.09 -3.19 17.33
C PHE A 436 -8.81 -2.92 16.00
N GLY A 437 -8.66 -3.86 15.07
CA GLY A 437 -9.55 -4.04 13.93
C GLY A 437 -10.47 -5.25 14.15
N GLU A 438 -11.02 -5.77 13.07
CA GLU A 438 -11.84 -6.98 13.11
C GLU A 438 -11.03 -8.22 13.54
N ASN A 439 -11.71 -9.26 14.01
CA ASN A 439 -11.10 -10.57 14.33
C ASN A 439 -9.89 -10.53 15.29
N ARG A 440 -9.83 -9.53 16.19
CA ARG A 440 -8.69 -9.26 17.10
C ARG A 440 -7.38 -8.96 16.37
N GLU A 441 -7.44 -8.46 15.14
CA GLU A 441 -6.31 -7.80 14.53
C GLU A 441 -5.95 -6.56 15.33
N PHE A 442 -4.65 -6.34 15.51
CA PHE A 442 -4.13 -5.28 16.35
C PHE A 442 -3.13 -4.46 15.54
N TYR A 443 -3.44 -3.18 15.42
CA TYR A 443 -2.69 -2.21 14.63
C TYR A 443 -1.85 -1.33 15.54
N ILE A 444 -0.57 -1.16 15.21
CA ILE A 444 0.40 -0.41 16.01
C ILE A 444 1.12 0.57 15.09
N SER A 445 0.88 1.88 15.26
CA SER A 445 1.62 2.91 14.53
C SER A 445 2.95 3.23 15.23
N THR A 446 3.98 3.53 14.44
CA THR A 446 5.31 3.93 14.92
C THR A 446 5.85 5.00 13.99
N GLY A 447 6.45 6.04 14.56
CA GLY A 447 7.15 7.07 13.81
C GLY A 447 8.60 6.71 13.52
N ASP A 448 9.27 7.56 12.74
CA ASP A 448 10.61 7.31 12.18
C ASP A 448 11.73 7.35 13.22
N ASN A 449 11.46 7.93 14.39
CA ASN A 449 12.41 8.13 15.46
C ASN A 449 13.75 8.70 14.94
N SER A 450 13.65 9.69 14.04
CA SER A 450 14.76 10.35 13.35
C SER A 450 14.56 11.86 13.34
N ASN A 451 15.65 12.61 13.49
CA ASN A 451 15.63 14.06 13.44
C ASN A 451 16.68 14.58 12.46
N ASN A 452 16.47 15.77 11.90
CA ASN A 452 17.50 16.36 11.07
C ASN A 452 18.77 16.66 11.89
N VAL A 453 19.91 16.16 11.43
CA VAL A 453 21.23 16.62 11.88
C VAL A 453 21.89 17.33 10.72
N GLY A 454 22.03 18.65 10.84
CA GLY A 454 22.89 19.45 9.97
C GLY A 454 22.70 19.20 8.48
N HIS A 455 21.74 19.91 7.87
CA HIS A 455 21.62 20.07 6.42
C HIS A 455 23.03 20.21 5.77
N PRO A 456 23.31 19.65 4.57
CA PRO A 456 24.61 19.79 3.91
C PRO A 456 25.06 21.25 3.72
N THR A 457 24.15 22.22 3.88
CA THR A 457 24.45 23.66 3.87
C THR A 457 24.79 24.26 5.24
N HIS A 458 25.06 23.47 6.28
CA HIS A 458 25.42 23.99 7.60
C HIS A 458 26.73 24.80 7.58
N ASP A 459 27.62 24.53 6.60
CA ASP A 459 28.83 25.32 6.34
C ASP A 459 28.59 26.53 5.41
N TRP A 460 27.36 26.74 4.91
CA TRP A 460 26.98 27.95 4.18
C TRP A 460 26.71 29.06 5.21
N PRO A 461 27.30 30.27 5.09
CA PRO A 461 27.08 31.33 6.05
C PRO A 461 25.57 31.57 6.20
N PRO A 462 25.07 31.82 7.42
CA PRO A 462 23.66 32.12 7.66
C PRO A 462 23.17 33.38 6.92
N ASP A 463 24.05 34.14 6.26
CA ASP A 463 23.72 35.32 5.47
C ASP A 463 23.68 35.09 3.95
N ASP A 464 24.06 33.91 3.45
CA ASP A 464 24.17 33.70 2.01
C ASP A 464 22.83 33.19 1.48
N THR A 465 22.00 34.15 1.09
CA THR A 465 20.83 33.93 0.24
C THR A 465 21.28 33.20 -1.03
N VAL A 466 21.08 31.90 -1.10
CA VAL A 466 21.17 31.21 -2.38
C VAL A 466 19.92 31.58 -3.15
N ASN A 467 20.09 32.47 -4.13
CA ASN A 467 19.02 32.97 -5.01
C ASN A 467 17.91 33.78 -4.33
N GLY A 468 18.21 34.55 -3.27
CA GLY A 468 17.26 35.53 -2.74
C GLY A 468 16.08 34.97 -1.93
N LEU A 469 16.19 33.73 -1.44
CA LEU A 469 15.25 33.15 -0.48
C LEU A 469 15.85 33.21 0.93
N PRO A 470 15.03 33.46 1.99
CA PRO A 470 15.52 33.60 3.35
C PRO A 470 16.23 32.33 3.82
N GLY A 471 17.43 32.50 4.37
CA GLY A 471 18.19 31.43 5.00
C GLY A 471 17.45 30.91 6.25
N GLY A 472 17.12 29.62 6.23
CA GLY A 472 16.50 28.92 7.35
C GLY A 472 15.40 27.94 6.92
N THR A 473 15.76 26.80 6.31
CA THR A 473 14.83 25.67 6.20
C THR A 473 15.59 24.37 6.45
N VAL A 474 15.64 23.99 7.72
CA VAL A 474 16.51 22.92 8.22
C VAL A 474 15.93 21.52 8.00
N ASP A 475 14.70 21.40 7.50
CA ASP A 475 13.95 20.14 7.46
C ASP A 475 13.62 19.62 6.04
N THR A 476 14.31 20.10 4.99
CA THR A 476 13.96 19.76 3.59
C THR A 476 14.57 18.45 3.07
N TYR A 477 15.28 17.67 3.90
CA TYR A 477 15.89 16.39 3.51
C TYR A 477 16.19 15.51 4.74
N MET A 478 15.91 14.21 4.66
CA MET A 478 15.94 13.26 5.81
C MET A 478 16.66 11.94 5.47
N GLY A 479 17.61 11.99 4.52
CA GLY A 479 18.42 10.85 4.07
C GLY A 479 19.93 11.03 4.33
N ASP A 480 20.32 11.66 5.43
CA ASP A 480 21.74 11.92 5.71
C ASP A 480 22.47 10.66 6.19
N GLU A 481 23.08 9.93 5.25
CA GLU A 481 23.76 8.66 5.51
C GLU A 481 25.18 8.77 6.13
N ARG A 482 25.63 10.00 6.48
CA ARG A 482 26.97 10.20 7.06
C ARG A 482 27.14 9.47 8.39
N GLN A 483 28.34 8.93 8.60
CA GLN A 483 28.70 8.14 9.78
C GLN A 483 29.52 8.96 10.79
N GLY A 484 29.55 8.52 12.06
CA GLY A 484 30.28 9.19 13.15
C GLY A 484 29.53 10.39 13.69
N ILE A 485 30.24 11.36 14.28
CA ILE A 485 29.63 12.59 14.81
C ILE A 485 29.57 13.68 13.72
N VAL A 486 28.35 14.07 13.36
CA VAL A 486 27.99 15.08 12.36
C VAL A 486 27.20 16.19 13.05
N GLY A 487 27.64 17.44 12.96
CA GLY A 487 26.95 18.57 13.59
C GLY A 487 26.81 18.46 15.12
N GLY A 488 27.67 17.67 15.78
CA GLY A 488 27.60 17.43 17.23
C GLY A 488 26.71 16.26 17.66
N ARG A 489 26.20 15.46 16.72
CA ARG A 489 25.36 14.29 16.96
C ARG A 489 25.81 13.07 16.18
N PRO A 490 25.42 11.85 16.57
CA PRO A 490 25.58 10.67 15.72
C PRO A 490 24.85 10.85 14.38
N GLY A 491 25.58 10.86 13.27
CA GLY A 491 25.03 11.04 11.91
C GLY A 491 23.83 10.13 11.59
N PRO A 492 23.84 8.82 11.96
CA PRO A 492 22.71 7.94 11.70
C PRO A 492 21.36 8.45 12.22
N VAL A 493 21.29 9.26 13.28
CA VAL A 493 19.98 9.75 13.79
C VAL A 493 19.20 10.61 12.79
N ALA A 494 19.87 11.15 11.75
CA ALA A 494 19.25 11.88 10.64
C ALA A 494 18.96 11.10 9.38
N ASP A 495 19.31 9.83 9.39
CA ASP A 495 19.05 8.95 8.27
C ASP A 495 17.75 8.19 8.48
N ALA A 496 16.61 8.79 8.12
CA ALA A 496 15.32 8.10 8.20
C ALA A 496 15.21 6.91 7.22
N GLN A 497 16.21 6.70 6.35
CA GLN A 497 16.31 5.50 5.52
C GLN A 497 16.64 4.27 6.38
N ARG A 498 17.24 4.45 7.57
CA ARG A 498 17.52 3.36 8.51
C ARG A 498 16.28 2.83 9.22
N SER A 499 15.21 3.64 9.28
CA SER A 499 13.95 3.36 9.99
C SER A 499 12.79 3.27 9.01
N SER A 500 12.14 4.39 8.67
CA SER A 500 10.94 4.43 7.82
C SER A 500 11.11 3.68 6.50
N GLY A 501 12.26 3.87 5.85
CA GLY A 501 12.63 3.22 4.60
C GLY A 501 13.22 1.81 4.73
N ASN A 502 13.42 1.30 5.93
CA ASN A 502 14.03 0.00 6.20
C ASN A 502 12.96 -1.04 6.53
N THR A 503 12.92 -2.13 5.76
CA THR A 503 11.98 -3.24 5.93
C THR A 503 12.34 -4.16 7.11
N ALA A 504 13.56 -4.08 7.63
CA ALA A 504 14.03 -4.81 8.80
C ALA A 504 13.92 -3.99 10.11
N ASP A 505 13.23 -2.84 10.08
CA ASP A 505 13.08 -1.95 11.22
C ASP A 505 11.60 -1.69 11.54
N LYS A 506 11.26 -1.72 12.83
CA LYS A 506 9.89 -1.53 13.29
C LYS A 506 9.42 -0.08 13.28
N ARG A 507 10.29 0.89 13.04
CA ARG A 507 9.98 2.33 13.13
C ARG A 507 9.54 2.89 11.78
N GLY A 508 8.67 3.90 11.82
CA GLY A 508 8.07 4.51 10.64
C GLY A 508 7.10 3.58 9.90
N LYS A 509 6.33 2.79 10.66
CA LYS A 509 5.44 1.73 10.16
C LYS A 509 4.05 1.79 10.81
N VAL A 510 3.07 1.16 10.17
CA VAL A 510 1.93 0.54 10.86
C VAL A 510 2.13 -0.96 10.81
N HIS A 511 2.15 -1.60 11.98
CA HIS A 511 2.18 -3.05 12.14
C HIS A 511 0.77 -3.59 12.25
N ARG A 512 0.52 -4.79 11.71
CA ARG A 512 -0.74 -5.53 11.83
C ARG A 512 -0.44 -6.96 12.26
N ILE A 513 -0.95 -7.35 13.42
CA ILE A 513 -0.76 -8.68 14.04
C ILE A 513 -2.10 -9.22 14.56
N ILE A 514 -2.20 -10.52 14.84
CA ILE A 514 -3.35 -11.10 15.55
C ILE A 514 -2.91 -11.41 16.98
N LEU A 515 -3.50 -10.73 17.97
CA LEU A 515 -3.14 -10.93 19.38
C LEU A 515 -3.81 -12.17 19.96
N ASN A 516 -3.00 -13.09 20.46
CA ASN A 516 -3.43 -14.28 21.18
C ASN A 516 -3.69 -13.98 22.66
N GLU A 517 -4.58 -14.75 23.30
CA GLU A 517 -4.94 -14.56 24.71
C GLU A 517 -3.74 -14.68 25.68
N ASP A 518 -2.73 -15.47 25.31
CA ASP A 518 -1.55 -15.67 26.15
C ASP A 518 -0.55 -14.50 26.13
N GLY A 519 -0.73 -13.56 25.20
CA GLY A 519 0.13 -12.39 24.96
C GLY A 519 1.12 -12.58 23.81
N SER A 520 1.13 -13.75 23.15
CA SER A 520 1.82 -13.92 21.86
C SER A 520 1.00 -13.31 20.71
N TYR A 521 1.58 -13.30 19.52
CA TYR A 521 0.85 -12.89 18.31
C TYR A 521 1.18 -13.78 17.12
N ASP A 522 0.22 -13.87 16.22
CA ASP A 522 0.36 -14.46 14.89
C ASP A 522 0.43 -13.37 13.82
N ILE A 523 1.00 -13.70 12.67
CA ILE A 523 1.03 -12.81 11.50
C ILE A 523 -0.20 -13.10 10.62
N PRO A 524 -1.11 -12.12 10.41
CA PRO A 524 -2.20 -12.28 9.46
C PRO A 524 -1.67 -12.30 8.02
N ASN A 525 -2.43 -12.94 7.12
CA ASN A 525 -2.16 -12.85 5.69
C ASN A 525 -2.39 -11.41 5.18
N GLY A 526 -1.76 -11.06 4.06
CA GLY A 526 -1.99 -9.79 3.38
C GLY A 526 -1.19 -8.62 3.97
N ASN A 527 -0.16 -8.88 4.77
CA ASN A 527 0.82 -7.86 5.15
C ASN A 527 1.79 -7.55 4.00
N LEU A 528 2.53 -6.45 4.11
CA LEU A 528 3.31 -5.86 3.01
C LEU A 528 4.36 -6.81 2.44
N LYS A 529 5.01 -7.62 3.30
CA LYS A 529 5.99 -8.62 2.87
C LYS A 529 5.38 -9.61 1.87
N GLU A 530 4.26 -10.22 2.23
CA GLU A 530 3.58 -11.21 1.39
C GLU A 530 3.13 -10.58 0.07
N HIS A 531 2.57 -9.36 0.13
CA HIS A 531 2.16 -8.61 -1.06
C HIS A 531 3.35 -8.32 -1.98
N TRP A 532 4.48 -7.89 -1.42
CA TRP A 532 5.67 -7.55 -2.21
C TRP A 532 6.37 -8.78 -2.81
N GLU A 533 6.44 -9.89 -2.07
CA GLU A 533 6.93 -11.18 -2.59
C GLU A 533 6.05 -11.70 -3.74
N ALA A 534 4.73 -11.52 -3.63
CA ALA A 534 3.78 -11.84 -4.68
C ALA A 534 3.99 -10.96 -5.94
N GLU A 535 4.16 -9.65 -5.75
CA GLU A 535 4.37 -8.67 -6.83
C GLU A 535 5.70 -8.90 -7.57
N THR A 536 6.78 -9.19 -6.84
CA THR A 536 8.14 -9.30 -7.39
C THR A 536 8.55 -10.73 -7.78
N GLY A 537 7.92 -11.75 -7.19
CA GLY A 537 8.35 -13.14 -7.28
C GLY A 537 9.63 -13.46 -6.49
N GLU A 538 10.15 -12.51 -5.71
CA GLU A 538 11.27 -12.73 -4.80
C GLU A 538 10.77 -13.29 -3.45
N SER A 539 11.68 -13.78 -2.62
CA SER A 539 11.36 -14.22 -1.26
C SER A 539 12.41 -13.68 -0.30
N TYR A 540 11.95 -13.19 0.84
CA TYR A 540 12.78 -12.52 1.84
C TYR A 540 12.68 -13.25 3.18
N SER A 541 13.77 -13.23 3.94
CA SER A 541 13.72 -13.69 5.34
C SER A 541 12.93 -12.71 6.20
N ASP A 542 12.40 -13.18 7.33
CA ASP A 542 11.68 -12.32 8.27
C ASP A 542 12.62 -11.28 8.91
N GLU A 543 13.93 -11.55 8.94
CA GLU A 543 14.95 -10.60 9.39
C GLU A 543 15.23 -9.47 8.38
N GLU A 544 15.10 -9.74 7.07
CA GLU A 544 15.30 -8.72 6.02
C GLU A 544 14.03 -7.92 5.74
N PHE A 545 12.87 -8.53 5.96
CA PHE A 545 11.56 -7.92 5.79
C PHE A 545 10.62 -8.41 6.90
N LEU A 546 10.38 -7.55 7.88
CA LEU A 546 9.52 -7.86 9.02
C LEU A 546 8.09 -8.19 8.56
N PRO A 547 7.56 -9.38 8.91
CA PRO A 547 6.25 -9.82 8.47
C PRO A 547 5.09 -9.05 9.13
N GLU A 548 5.33 -8.31 10.22
CA GLU A 548 4.32 -7.48 10.88
C GLU A 548 3.95 -6.21 10.10
N ILE A 549 4.78 -5.78 9.15
CA ILE A 549 4.59 -4.49 8.47
C ILE A 549 3.37 -4.55 7.55
N TYR A 550 2.37 -3.68 7.81
CA TYR A 550 1.25 -3.44 6.91
C TYR A 550 1.46 -2.17 6.07
N VAL A 551 1.91 -1.08 6.70
CA VAL A 551 2.30 0.15 6.00
C VAL A 551 3.72 0.53 6.39
N MET A 552 4.53 0.96 5.42
CA MET A 552 5.86 1.53 5.67
C MET A 552 6.01 2.95 5.13
N GLY A 553 7.17 3.57 5.40
CA GLY A 553 7.49 4.90 4.90
C GLY A 553 6.71 6.02 5.60
N LEU A 554 6.42 5.86 6.88
CA LEU A 554 5.75 6.89 7.70
C LEU A 554 6.79 7.71 8.47
N ARG A 555 6.50 8.98 8.76
CA ARG A 555 7.36 9.84 9.59
C ARG A 555 6.82 9.95 11.00
N ASN A 556 5.59 10.45 11.16
CA ASN A 556 4.98 10.62 12.47
C ASN A 556 3.46 10.42 12.39
N PRO A 557 2.98 9.17 12.42
CA PRO A 557 1.57 8.85 12.37
C PRO A 557 0.95 8.87 13.78
N PHE A 558 0.55 10.04 14.26
CA PHE A 558 -0.04 10.23 15.60
C PHE A 558 -1.37 9.50 15.78
N THR A 559 -2.19 9.47 14.72
CA THR A 559 -3.49 8.80 14.74
C THR A 559 -3.67 7.93 13.50
N ILE A 560 -4.30 6.78 13.72
CA ILE A 560 -4.78 5.86 12.68
C ILE A 560 -6.20 5.45 13.03
N THR A 561 -7.01 5.11 12.04
CA THR A 561 -8.36 4.58 12.28
C THR A 561 -8.69 3.47 11.30
N LEU A 562 -9.53 2.53 11.72
CA LEU A 562 -10.10 1.55 10.82
C LEU A 562 -11.57 1.87 10.56
N ASP A 563 -11.97 1.57 9.34
CA ASP A 563 -13.36 1.55 8.98
C ASP A 563 -13.95 0.17 9.25
N GLU A 564 -14.81 0.05 10.26
CA GLU A 564 -15.47 -1.20 10.66
C GLU A 564 -16.37 -1.81 9.58
N HIS A 565 -16.70 -1.09 8.50
CA HIS A 565 -17.47 -1.66 7.40
C HIS A 565 -16.59 -2.33 6.35
N THR A 566 -15.50 -1.67 5.96
CA THR A 566 -14.65 -2.10 4.84
C THR A 566 -13.38 -2.80 5.29
N GLY A 567 -13.00 -2.67 6.56
CA GLY A 567 -11.69 -3.07 7.07
C GLY A 567 -10.55 -2.15 6.62
N HIS A 568 -10.83 -1.08 5.86
CA HIS A 568 -9.78 -0.20 5.36
C HIS A 568 -9.16 0.63 6.47
N LEU A 569 -7.85 0.81 6.40
CA LEU A 569 -7.07 1.60 7.35
C LEU A 569 -6.90 3.02 6.81
N TRP A 570 -7.19 4.02 7.63
CA TRP A 570 -6.73 5.39 7.42
C TRP A 570 -5.46 5.66 8.21
N THR A 571 -4.52 6.36 7.59
CA THR A 571 -3.34 6.90 8.27
C THR A 571 -3.20 8.38 7.98
N ALA A 572 -2.95 9.17 9.02
CA ALA A 572 -2.45 10.53 8.89
C ALA A 572 -0.95 10.57 9.17
N ASN A 573 -0.19 11.37 8.42
CA ASN A 573 1.26 11.47 8.59
C ASN A 573 1.66 12.95 8.71
N TYR A 574 2.18 13.31 9.88
CA TYR A 574 2.59 14.68 10.17
C TYR A 574 3.81 15.07 9.32
N GLY A 575 3.70 16.23 8.65
CA GLY A 575 4.73 16.76 7.76
C GLY A 575 5.96 17.30 8.49
N ASN A 576 7.13 17.24 7.86
CA ASN A 576 8.32 17.93 8.34
C ASN A 576 8.10 19.45 8.45
N ASP A 577 8.87 20.12 9.30
CA ASP A 577 8.67 21.56 9.62
C ASP A 577 9.27 22.51 8.57
N ALA A 578 9.50 22.01 7.34
CA ALA A 578 10.03 22.81 6.26
C ALA A 578 8.95 23.79 5.74
N GLU A 579 9.03 25.04 6.14
CA GLU A 579 8.15 26.11 5.62
C GLU A 579 8.50 26.53 4.17
N GLY A 580 9.68 26.16 3.67
CA GLY A 580 10.19 26.53 2.35
C GLY A 580 10.83 25.37 1.57
N HIS A 581 11.22 25.62 0.33
CA HIS A 581 11.91 24.64 -0.52
C HIS A 581 13.42 24.86 -0.53
N SER A 582 14.16 23.83 -0.96
CA SER A 582 15.61 23.87 -1.20
C SER A 582 15.92 23.19 -2.54
N VAL A 583 17.20 23.11 -2.91
CA VAL A 583 17.60 22.34 -4.09
C VAL A 583 17.41 20.82 -3.91
N LEU A 584 17.24 20.36 -2.67
CA LEU A 584 17.05 18.94 -2.30
C LEU A 584 15.58 18.57 -2.14
N GLY A 585 14.72 19.53 -1.83
CA GLY A 585 13.37 19.21 -1.36
C GLY A 585 12.40 20.37 -1.34
N MET A 586 11.18 20.01 -0.96
CA MET A 586 10.01 20.88 -0.92
C MET A 586 9.71 21.35 0.50
N PRO A 587 8.79 22.32 0.68
CA PRO A 587 8.12 22.48 1.97
C PRO A 587 7.53 21.15 2.44
N GLY A 588 7.35 20.99 3.74
CA GLY A 588 6.77 19.79 4.31
C GLY A 588 5.29 19.64 3.97
N PHE A 589 4.78 18.41 4.10
CA PHE A 589 3.39 18.09 3.79
C PHE A 589 2.78 17.21 4.88
N GLY A 590 1.61 17.61 5.39
CA GLY A 590 0.69 16.69 6.05
C GLY A 590 -0.03 15.87 4.98
N SER A 591 -0.22 14.57 5.22
CA SER A 591 -0.83 13.67 4.24
C SER A 591 -1.71 12.62 4.89
N TYR A 592 -2.75 12.21 4.16
CA TYR A 592 -3.71 11.19 4.55
C TYR A 592 -3.78 10.12 3.46
N HIS A 593 -3.80 8.86 3.90
CA HIS A 593 -3.90 7.70 3.03
C HIS A 593 -5.03 6.79 3.51
N LEU A 594 -5.71 6.18 2.55
CA LEU A 594 -6.71 5.13 2.76
C LEU A 594 -6.15 3.83 2.16
N TRP A 595 -6.03 2.79 2.98
CA TRP A 595 -5.41 1.51 2.64
C TRP A 595 -6.47 0.42 2.62
N SER A 596 -6.84 -0.04 1.42
CA SER A 596 -7.52 -1.33 1.25
C SER A 596 -6.53 -2.50 1.19
N LYS A 597 -5.25 -2.20 0.94
CA LYS A 597 -4.14 -3.16 0.88
C LYS A 597 -2.87 -2.58 1.51
N PRO A 598 -1.87 -3.39 1.90
CA PRO A 598 -0.62 -2.88 2.46
C PRO A 598 0.14 -2.02 1.44
N GLY A 599 1.00 -1.10 1.90
CA GLY A 599 1.82 -0.30 0.99
C GLY A 599 2.90 0.57 1.63
N ASN A 600 3.47 1.47 0.84
CA ASN A 600 4.57 2.34 1.23
C ASN A 600 4.25 3.80 0.96
N VAL A 601 4.21 4.64 2.01
CA VAL A 601 3.97 6.09 1.90
C VAL A 601 5.14 6.84 1.25
N GLY A 602 6.34 6.23 1.21
CA GLY A 602 7.50 6.70 0.47
C GLY A 602 8.48 7.59 1.24
N TYR A 603 8.17 8.00 2.48
CA TYR A 603 9.14 8.71 3.31
C TYR A 603 10.33 7.78 3.67
N PRO A 604 11.59 8.24 3.64
CA PRO A 604 12.04 9.63 3.53
C PRO A 604 12.36 10.15 2.14
N TRP A 605 12.09 9.39 1.08
CA TRP A 605 12.36 9.81 -0.30
C TRP A 605 11.25 10.68 -0.88
N PHE A 606 10.04 10.52 -0.36
CA PHE A 606 8.84 11.26 -0.78
C PHE A 606 8.13 11.92 0.41
N ARG A 607 7.42 12.99 0.11
CA ARG A 607 6.32 13.50 0.93
C ARG A 607 5.07 13.66 0.09
N ALA A 608 3.96 13.11 0.57
CA ALA A 608 2.83 12.80 -0.29
C ALA A 608 3.33 12.02 -1.52
N TYR A 609 3.33 12.62 -2.71
CA TYR A 609 3.92 12.03 -3.92
C TYR A 609 5.00 12.93 -4.54
N TYR A 610 5.57 13.84 -3.76
CA TYR A 610 6.64 14.74 -4.18
C TYR A 610 8.02 14.18 -3.78
N PRO A 611 8.94 13.99 -4.74
CA PRO A 611 10.25 13.43 -4.45
C PRO A 611 11.20 14.47 -3.87
N TYR A 612 12.02 14.04 -2.91
CA TYR A 612 13.31 14.65 -2.62
C TYR A 612 14.33 14.28 -3.69
N ARG A 613 15.50 14.92 -3.64
CA ARG A 613 16.65 14.60 -4.49
C ARG A 613 17.73 13.93 -3.68
N ASP A 614 18.38 12.97 -4.32
CA ASP A 614 19.55 12.32 -3.75
C ASP A 614 20.71 13.32 -3.59
N TYR A 615 21.54 13.13 -2.57
CA TYR A 615 22.69 13.97 -2.28
C TYR A 615 23.89 13.12 -1.89
N ASP A 616 24.94 13.18 -2.71
CA ASP A 616 26.19 12.46 -2.43
C ASP A 616 27.08 13.30 -1.50
N PHE A 617 27.07 12.96 -0.21
CA PHE A 617 27.88 13.62 0.82
C PHE A 617 29.40 13.47 0.67
N LYS A 618 29.88 12.64 -0.27
CA LYS A 618 31.33 12.52 -0.58
C LYS A 618 31.77 13.49 -1.67
N THR A 619 30.86 13.84 -2.58
CA THR A 619 31.15 14.67 -3.75
C THR A 619 30.45 16.03 -3.71
N ASP A 620 29.52 16.21 -2.77
CA ASP A 620 28.64 17.36 -2.62
C ASP A 620 27.72 17.58 -3.84
N GLU A 621 27.48 16.52 -4.63
CA GLU A 621 26.66 16.57 -5.84
C GLU A 621 25.18 16.31 -5.53
N VAL A 622 24.30 17.16 -6.06
CA VAL A 622 22.85 16.92 -6.00
C VAL A 622 22.42 16.05 -7.18
N GLY A 623 21.92 14.86 -6.87
CA GLY A 623 21.49 13.83 -7.80
C GLY A 623 20.14 14.11 -8.48
N GLN A 624 19.61 13.06 -9.11
CA GLN A 624 18.26 13.07 -9.67
C GLN A 624 17.21 13.01 -8.55
N PRO A 625 15.97 13.47 -8.78
CA PRO A 625 14.87 13.16 -7.89
C PRO A 625 14.66 11.64 -7.77
N PHE A 626 14.20 11.21 -6.59
CA PHE A 626 13.75 9.83 -6.42
C PHE A 626 12.54 9.54 -7.30
N TRP A 627 12.41 8.27 -7.70
CA TRP A 627 11.29 7.80 -8.53
C TRP A 627 10.39 6.89 -7.67
N PRO A 628 9.06 7.03 -7.81
CA PRO A 628 8.12 6.29 -6.95
C PRO A 628 8.15 4.78 -7.21
N ASP A 629 8.55 4.39 -8.42
CA ASP A 629 8.76 3.00 -8.83
C ASP A 629 10.24 2.64 -8.79
N ASN A 630 10.55 1.38 -8.46
CA ASN A 630 11.93 0.87 -8.37
C ASN A 630 12.80 1.66 -7.38
N LEU A 631 12.18 2.12 -6.29
CA LEU A 631 12.88 2.85 -5.25
C LEU A 631 13.91 1.96 -4.55
N ARG A 632 15.05 2.54 -4.18
CA ARG A 632 16.17 1.81 -3.58
C ARG A 632 16.60 2.44 -2.28
N ASN A 633 16.77 1.61 -1.26
CA ASN A 633 17.40 2.00 -0.01
C ASN A 633 18.87 1.56 0.00
N ASP A 634 19.72 2.38 -0.62
CA ASP A 634 21.17 2.15 -0.71
C ASP A 634 21.94 2.76 0.49
N SER A 635 21.24 3.24 1.53
CA SER A 635 21.87 3.78 2.74
C SER A 635 22.77 2.73 3.39
N VAL A 636 23.92 3.20 3.89
CA VAL A 636 24.84 2.38 4.70
C VAL A 636 24.23 1.90 6.03
N ASN A 637 23.12 2.49 6.47
CA ASN A 637 22.39 2.13 7.68
C ASN A 637 21.17 1.21 7.39
N ASN A 638 20.92 0.83 6.14
CA ASN A 638 19.87 -0.12 5.80
C ASN A 638 20.29 -1.56 6.15
N THR A 639 19.44 -2.25 6.89
CA THR A 639 19.62 -3.67 7.26
C THR A 639 18.58 -4.59 6.60
N GLY A 640 17.58 -4.02 5.93
CA GLY A 640 16.54 -4.74 5.20
C GLY A 640 16.85 -4.89 3.72
N ILE A 641 15.81 -5.08 2.93
CA ILE A 641 15.93 -5.24 1.49
C ILE A 641 16.32 -3.90 0.83
N THR A 642 17.00 -3.99 -0.31
CA THR A 642 17.42 -2.79 -1.05
C THR A 642 16.35 -2.32 -2.03
N ASN A 643 15.68 -3.24 -2.73
CA ASN A 643 14.58 -2.92 -3.64
C ASN A 643 13.31 -2.84 -2.80
N ILE A 644 12.88 -1.63 -2.48
CA ILE A 644 11.77 -1.44 -1.55
C ILE A 644 10.44 -1.28 -2.31
N PRO A 645 9.30 -1.58 -1.64
CA PRO A 645 7.98 -1.44 -2.25
C PRO A 645 7.72 -0.05 -2.86
N ASN A 646 6.97 -0.02 -3.96
CA ASN A 646 6.64 1.21 -4.69
C ASN A 646 5.80 2.18 -3.84
N VAL A 647 5.94 3.48 -4.11
CA VAL A 647 5.27 4.53 -3.34
C VAL A 647 3.79 4.64 -3.69
N THR A 648 2.94 4.63 -2.68
CA THR A 648 1.50 4.84 -2.79
C THR A 648 1.16 6.34 -2.65
N PRO A 649 0.49 6.95 -3.65
CA PRO A 649 0.04 8.33 -3.56
C PRO A 649 -0.84 8.59 -2.33
N ALA A 650 -0.70 9.77 -1.73
CA ALA A 650 -1.63 10.23 -0.70
C ALA A 650 -3.00 10.52 -1.33
N LEU A 651 -4.07 10.18 -0.62
CA LEU A 651 -5.43 10.53 -1.02
C LEU A 651 -5.66 12.04 -0.84
N LEU A 652 -5.19 12.59 0.30
CA LEU A 652 -5.24 14.01 0.62
C LEU A 652 -3.87 14.48 1.12
N TRP A 653 -3.51 15.72 0.83
CA TRP A 653 -2.32 16.34 1.39
C TRP A 653 -2.45 17.86 1.43
N HIS A 654 -1.64 18.49 2.29
CA HIS A 654 -1.51 19.94 2.36
C HIS A 654 -0.07 20.35 2.69
N PRO A 655 0.43 21.44 2.12
CA PRO A 655 1.79 21.90 2.39
C PRO A 655 1.86 22.75 3.66
N GLN A 656 3.05 22.83 4.24
CA GLN A 656 3.40 23.83 5.26
C GLN A 656 3.23 25.27 4.75
N SER A 657 3.37 25.49 3.43
CA SER A 657 3.12 26.78 2.80
C SER A 657 2.79 26.62 1.31
N PHE A 658 1.61 27.08 0.91
CA PHE A 658 1.21 27.13 -0.51
C PHE A 658 2.05 28.10 -1.32
N GLU A 659 2.47 29.22 -0.72
CA GLU A 659 3.36 30.17 -1.38
C GLU A 659 4.72 29.52 -1.68
N SER A 660 5.29 28.82 -0.70
CA SER A 660 6.55 28.11 -0.87
C SER A 660 6.47 26.99 -1.89
N LEU A 661 5.35 26.26 -1.93
CA LEU A 661 5.07 25.24 -2.93
C LEU A 661 5.02 25.84 -4.35
N ALA A 662 4.27 26.94 -4.54
CA ALA A 662 4.16 27.62 -5.83
C ALA A 662 5.50 28.21 -6.30
N ASN A 663 6.34 28.68 -5.38
CA ASN A 663 7.69 29.13 -5.71
C ASN A 663 8.59 27.95 -6.10
N ALA A 664 8.46 26.81 -5.43
CA ALA A 664 9.27 25.63 -5.68
C ALA A 664 9.01 25.02 -7.06
N THR A 665 7.76 25.01 -7.55
CA THR A 665 7.44 24.57 -8.93
C THR A 665 8.12 25.43 -9.99
N GLY A 666 8.42 26.70 -9.68
CA GLY A 666 9.21 27.59 -10.55
C GLY A 666 10.70 27.25 -10.58
N VAL A 667 11.22 26.60 -9.53
CA VAL A 667 12.64 26.19 -9.40
C VAL A 667 12.84 24.75 -9.91
N HIS A 668 11.86 23.89 -9.65
CA HIS A 668 11.88 22.46 -9.91
C HIS A 668 10.77 22.07 -10.88
N PRO A 669 10.98 22.23 -12.20
CA PRO A 669 9.92 22.03 -13.20
C PRO A 669 9.41 20.59 -13.30
N TRP A 670 10.11 19.61 -12.75
CA TRP A 670 9.63 18.22 -12.64
C TRP A 670 8.54 18.02 -11.58
N LEU A 671 8.21 19.05 -10.80
CA LEU A 671 7.12 18.98 -9.82
C LEU A 671 5.75 19.31 -10.41
N ASP A 672 5.72 19.85 -11.63
CA ASP A 672 4.51 20.08 -12.43
C ASP A 672 4.06 18.79 -13.17
N GLN A 673 4.65 17.63 -12.83
CA GLN A 673 4.24 16.35 -13.41
C GLN A 673 2.91 15.90 -12.82
N PRO A 674 1.97 15.38 -13.63
CA PRO A 674 0.70 14.88 -13.16
C PRO A 674 0.91 13.69 -12.22
N ARG A 675 0.20 13.69 -11.10
CA ARG A 675 0.31 12.64 -10.06
C ARG A 675 -0.94 11.76 -10.14
N PRO A 676 -0.79 10.43 -10.29
CA PRO A 676 -1.93 9.54 -10.35
C PRO A 676 -2.80 9.65 -9.09
N GLY A 677 -4.12 9.75 -9.26
CA GLY A 677 -5.08 9.76 -8.15
C GLY A 677 -5.05 11.01 -7.27
N GLU A 678 -4.33 12.05 -7.67
CA GLU A 678 -4.20 13.22 -6.82
C GLU A 678 -5.49 14.04 -6.75
N THR A 679 -6.01 14.17 -5.53
CA THR A 679 -7.01 15.17 -5.19
C THR A 679 -6.35 16.25 -4.34
N THR A 680 -6.19 17.45 -4.91
CA THR A 680 -5.71 18.62 -4.15
C THR A 680 -6.90 19.44 -3.69
N TYR A 681 -6.84 19.92 -2.45
CA TYR A 681 -7.79 20.89 -1.90
C TYR A 681 -7.04 22.18 -1.56
N PRO A 682 -6.90 23.12 -2.51
CA PRO A 682 -6.21 24.40 -2.27
C PRO A 682 -6.84 25.25 -1.16
N GLU A 683 -8.12 25.02 -0.86
CA GLU A 683 -8.85 25.61 0.28
C GLU A 683 -8.46 25.00 1.63
N PHE A 684 -7.63 23.95 1.66
CA PHE A 684 -7.05 23.48 2.90
C PHE A 684 -6.07 24.52 3.42
N GLU A 685 -6.19 24.89 4.68
CA GLU A 685 -5.24 25.80 5.31
C GLU A 685 -3.84 25.15 5.37
N PRO A 686 -2.75 25.91 5.15
CA PRO A 686 -1.41 25.38 5.23
C PRO A 686 -1.06 24.91 6.65
N GLY A 687 -0.09 24.00 6.76
CA GLY A 687 0.42 23.47 8.02
C GLY A 687 1.01 22.07 7.89
N GLY A 688 1.69 21.58 8.92
CA GLY A 688 2.28 20.24 8.97
C GLY A 688 1.45 19.21 9.71
N SER A 689 0.56 19.66 10.59
CA SER A 689 -0.27 18.80 11.43
C SER A 689 -1.32 18.06 10.63
N ALA A 690 -1.42 16.75 10.85
CA ALA A 690 -2.37 15.86 10.22
C ALA A 690 -2.73 14.73 11.18
N ASP A 691 -4.01 14.68 11.56
CA ASP A 691 -4.61 13.61 12.36
C ASP A 691 -5.93 13.13 11.74
N VAL A 692 -6.22 11.84 11.88
CA VAL A 692 -7.46 11.22 11.39
C VAL A 692 -8.29 10.72 12.57
N GLY A 693 -9.57 11.07 12.55
CA GLY A 693 -10.58 10.64 13.52
C GLY A 693 -11.26 9.35 13.06
N VAL A 694 -12.47 9.11 13.53
CA VAL A 694 -13.27 7.92 13.15
C VAL A 694 -13.81 7.99 11.74
N VAL A 695 -14.10 6.83 11.14
CA VAL A 695 -15.13 6.71 10.10
C VAL A 695 -16.46 6.50 10.80
N TYR A 696 -17.40 7.44 10.67
CA TYR A 696 -18.68 7.31 11.35
C TYR A 696 -19.59 6.32 10.61
N ARG A 697 -19.92 5.20 11.25
CA ARG A 697 -20.85 4.20 10.73
C ARG A 697 -22.16 4.31 11.50
N TYR A 698 -23.19 4.84 10.86
CA TYR A 698 -24.52 5.03 11.48
C TYR A 698 -25.15 3.68 11.86
N SER A 699 -26.12 3.64 12.77
CA SER A 699 -26.98 2.48 12.95
C SER A 699 -28.38 2.95 13.30
N GLU A 700 -29.40 2.27 12.78
CA GLU A 700 -30.79 2.54 13.18
C GLU A 700 -31.04 2.21 14.66
N ASP A 701 -30.18 1.39 15.26
CA ASP A 701 -30.22 1.03 16.69
C ASP A 701 -29.58 2.10 17.59
N TYR A 702 -28.92 3.12 17.01
CA TYR A 702 -28.31 4.20 17.78
C TYR A 702 -29.34 5.00 18.60
N GLY A 703 -28.84 5.50 19.73
CA GLY A 703 -29.63 6.20 20.72
C GLY A 703 -29.91 7.65 20.36
N GLN A 704 -30.54 8.36 21.30
CA GLN A 704 -30.68 9.81 21.20
C GLN A 704 -29.30 10.47 21.30
N GLY A 705 -29.07 11.52 20.52
CA GLY A 705 -27.79 12.24 20.50
C GLY A 705 -26.82 11.76 19.41
N ALA A 706 -27.06 10.60 18.79
CA ALA A 706 -26.24 10.11 17.69
C ALA A 706 -26.19 11.09 16.52
N LEU A 707 -25.05 11.17 15.82
CA LEU A 707 -24.97 12.01 14.62
C LEU A 707 -25.98 11.57 13.57
N ASP A 708 -26.48 12.54 12.81
CA ASP A 708 -27.44 12.33 11.73
C ASP A 708 -26.93 11.27 10.72
N PRO A 709 -27.80 10.40 10.15
CA PRO A 709 -27.41 9.41 9.15
C PRO A 709 -26.66 9.98 7.94
N PHE A 710 -26.75 11.29 7.70
CA PHE A 710 -25.91 12.01 6.75
C PHE A 710 -24.42 11.68 6.91
N PHE A 711 -23.90 11.55 8.14
CA PHE A 711 -22.48 11.31 8.40
C PHE A 711 -22.03 9.86 8.15
N ASP A 712 -22.94 8.95 7.79
CA ASP A 712 -22.58 7.55 7.52
C ASP A 712 -21.50 7.43 6.42
N GLY A 713 -20.43 6.71 6.74
CA GLY A 713 -19.27 6.47 5.87
C GLY A 713 -18.32 7.66 5.73
N LYS A 714 -18.55 8.76 6.45
CA LYS A 714 -17.64 9.92 6.42
C LYS A 714 -16.53 9.75 7.44
N THR A 715 -15.29 10.05 7.04
CA THR A 715 -14.16 10.11 7.96
C THR A 715 -13.94 11.53 8.47
N PHE A 716 -13.42 11.68 9.68
CA PHE A 716 -13.07 12.98 10.24
C PHE A 716 -11.55 13.19 10.17
N ILE A 717 -11.13 14.42 9.93
CA ILE A 717 -9.72 14.82 9.98
C ILE A 717 -9.54 16.04 10.88
N MET A 718 -8.41 16.09 11.57
CA MET A 718 -8.10 17.03 12.64
C MET A 718 -6.71 17.64 12.45
N ARG A 719 -6.51 18.85 12.99
CA ARG A 719 -5.25 19.59 12.93
C ARG A 719 -4.97 20.34 14.23
N PRO A 720 -4.53 19.64 15.29
CA PRO A 720 -4.35 20.20 16.62
C PRO A 720 -3.38 21.39 16.70
N SER A 721 -2.42 21.51 15.78
CA SER A 721 -1.37 22.55 15.87
C SER A 721 -1.59 23.78 14.97
N ASN A 722 -2.61 23.80 14.10
CA ASN A 722 -2.69 24.79 13.03
C ASN A 722 -4.02 25.55 12.91
N SER A 723 -5.15 25.06 13.45
CA SER A 723 -6.40 25.84 13.33
C SER A 723 -7.56 25.49 14.27
N ASP A 724 -7.46 24.49 15.15
CA ASP A 724 -8.61 23.94 15.91
C ASP A 724 -9.80 23.54 15.02
N VAL A 725 -9.60 23.35 13.71
CA VAL A 725 -10.69 23.02 12.77
C VAL A 725 -10.75 21.50 12.60
N THR A 726 -11.91 20.93 12.93
CA THR A 726 -12.28 19.58 12.55
C THR A 726 -13.01 19.61 11.21
N ARG A 727 -12.72 18.65 10.34
CA ARG A 727 -13.42 18.49 9.06
C ARG A 727 -13.93 17.07 8.90
N TYR A 728 -15.03 16.91 8.19
CA TYR A 728 -15.49 15.61 7.72
C TYR A 728 -15.26 15.49 6.21
N VAL A 729 -14.96 14.28 5.79
CA VAL A 729 -14.58 13.91 4.44
C VAL A 729 -15.63 12.93 3.90
N THR A 730 -16.19 13.28 2.75
CA THR A 730 -17.12 12.46 1.97
C THR A 730 -16.36 11.89 0.79
N LEU A 731 -16.28 10.57 0.68
CA LEU A 731 -16.01 9.92 -0.60
C LEU A 731 -17.33 9.89 -1.38
N ASN A 732 -17.30 10.16 -2.67
CA ASN A 732 -18.49 10.10 -3.53
C ASN A 732 -18.44 8.86 -4.42
N ASP A 733 -19.59 8.43 -4.95
CA ASP A 733 -19.69 7.22 -5.80
C ASP A 733 -18.84 7.32 -7.09
N ASP A 734 -18.55 8.54 -7.56
CA ASP A 734 -17.70 8.78 -8.72
C ASP A 734 -16.19 8.80 -8.38
N GLY A 735 -15.84 8.52 -7.13
CA GLY A 735 -14.47 8.54 -6.61
C GLY A 735 -13.95 9.93 -6.27
N SER A 736 -14.75 10.99 -6.48
CA SER A 736 -14.41 12.32 -5.97
C SER A 736 -14.54 12.37 -4.46
N LEU A 737 -13.93 13.39 -3.85
CA LEU A 737 -14.00 13.62 -2.43
C LEU A 737 -14.57 15.02 -2.18
N GLU A 738 -15.24 15.20 -1.05
CA GLU A 738 -15.65 16.50 -0.56
C GLU A 738 -15.29 16.62 0.90
N MET A 739 -14.96 17.84 1.33
CA MET A 739 -14.49 18.08 2.67
C MET A 739 -15.08 19.37 3.20
N ASN A 740 -15.68 19.28 4.38
CA ASN A 740 -16.42 20.36 5.00
C ASN A 740 -16.09 20.48 6.48
N GLU A 741 -16.24 21.67 7.04
CA GLU A 741 -16.01 21.89 8.46
C GLU A 741 -17.09 21.21 9.30
N PHE A 742 -16.66 20.63 10.42
CA PHE A 742 -17.53 20.07 11.44
C PHE A 742 -17.50 20.98 12.66
N LEU A 743 -18.68 21.43 13.11
CA LEU A 743 -18.83 22.34 14.25
C LEU A 743 -17.93 23.60 14.17
N PRO A 744 -17.93 24.36 13.04
CA PRO A 744 -17.04 25.50 12.82
C PRO A 744 -17.19 26.68 13.81
N ASN A 745 -18.27 26.71 14.59
CA ASN A 745 -18.54 27.76 15.57
C ASN A 745 -18.37 27.29 17.03
N ASP A 746 -17.86 26.07 17.24
CA ASP A 746 -17.59 25.56 18.59
C ASP A 746 -16.26 26.11 19.12
N ASP A 747 -16.27 26.60 20.36
CA ASP A 747 -15.08 27.08 21.07
C ASP A 747 -14.75 26.22 22.30
N THR A 748 -15.44 25.08 22.47
CA THR A 748 -15.25 24.17 23.61
C THR A 748 -14.12 23.18 23.36
N ILE A 749 -13.99 22.72 22.12
CA ILE A 749 -12.92 21.81 21.70
C ILE A 749 -11.72 22.65 21.26
N SER A 750 -10.59 22.49 21.94
CA SER A 750 -9.32 23.12 21.57
C SER A 750 -8.33 22.02 21.20
N ALA A 751 -7.75 22.15 20.01
CA ALA A 751 -6.83 21.21 19.39
C ALA A 751 -7.36 19.78 19.38
N ALA A 752 -8.44 19.53 18.62
CA ALA A 752 -8.98 18.18 18.41
C ALA A 752 -7.86 17.22 17.99
N TYR A 753 -7.74 16.10 18.69
CA TYR A 753 -6.58 15.21 18.67
C TYR A 753 -6.95 13.76 18.36
N ASP A 754 -7.99 13.22 19.00
CA ASP A 754 -8.51 11.86 18.77
C ASP A 754 -10.05 11.89 18.80
N MET A 755 -10.69 10.90 18.17
CA MET A 755 -12.15 10.74 18.14
C MET A 755 -12.56 9.29 18.35
N LYS A 756 -13.71 9.08 19.00
CA LYS A 756 -14.36 7.76 19.16
C LYS A 756 -15.87 7.89 19.04
N VAL A 757 -16.55 6.78 18.77
CA VAL A 757 -18.01 6.69 18.74
C VAL A 757 -18.45 5.81 19.92
N LEU A 758 -19.43 6.27 20.68
CA LEU A 758 -20.07 5.46 21.73
C LEU A 758 -21.02 4.44 21.11
N SER A 759 -21.37 3.40 21.86
CA SER A 759 -22.32 2.36 21.42
C SER A 759 -23.70 2.91 21.04
N ASP A 760 -24.06 4.09 21.57
CA ASP A 760 -25.29 4.81 21.25
C ASP A 760 -25.17 5.76 20.05
N GLY A 761 -24.02 5.83 19.38
CA GLY A 761 -23.78 6.64 18.19
C GLY A 761 -23.36 8.09 18.44
N ARG A 762 -23.21 8.53 19.70
CA ARG A 762 -22.62 9.85 19.98
C ARG A 762 -21.14 9.89 19.64
N LEU A 763 -20.69 11.01 19.07
CA LEU A 763 -19.28 11.25 18.78
C LEU A 763 -18.60 11.83 20.01
N VAL A 764 -17.41 11.32 20.32
CA VAL A 764 -16.52 11.80 21.38
C VAL A 764 -15.27 12.38 20.73
N ILE A 765 -14.88 13.57 21.15
CA ILE A 765 -13.69 14.27 20.66
C ILE A 765 -12.77 14.58 21.85
N MET A 766 -11.51 14.16 21.75
CA MET A 766 -10.46 14.59 22.66
C MET A 766 -9.86 15.88 22.13
N GLY A 767 -9.97 16.96 22.91
CA GLY A 767 -9.19 18.18 22.69
C GLY A 767 -7.90 18.12 23.50
N MET A 768 -6.74 18.23 22.84
CA MET A 768 -5.42 18.20 23.47
C MET A 768 -5.33 19.18 24.66
N TYR A 769 -6.03 20.32 24.57
CA TYR A 769 -6.00 21.37 25.59
C TYR A 769 -7.31 21.56 26.37
N SER A 770 -8.38 20.84 26.03
CA SER A 770 -9.69 21.02 26.69
C SER A 770 -10.34 19.75 27.24
N GLY A 771 -9.79 18.56 27.00
CA GLY A 771 -10.24 17.30 27.60
C GLY A 771 -11.15 16.46 26.71
N ILE A 772 -12.02 15.63 27.32
CA ILE A 772 -13.00 14.79 26.62
C ILE A 772 -14.31 15.54 26.44
N HIS A 773 -14.76 15.63 25.19
CA HIS A 773 -16.04 16.26 24.82
C HIS A 773 -16.97 15.27 24.14
N VAL A 774 -18.24 15.28 24.52
CA VAL A 774 -19.31 14.48 23.93
C VAL A 774 -20.18 15.39 23.07
N VAL A 775 -20.34 15.01 21.81
CA VAL A 775 -21.17 15.70 20.82
C VAL A 775 -22.54 15.02 20.76
N GLU A 776 -23.58 15.78 21.08
CA GLU A 776 -24.97 15.31 21.05
C GLU A 776 -25.76 16.04 19.98
N TYR A 777 -26.26 15.29 19.00
CA TYR A 777 -27.20 15.79 18.01
C TYR A 777 -28.63 15.78 18.56
N GLN A 778 -29.21 16.97 18.68
CA GLN A 778 -30.57 17.16 19.14
C GLN A 778 -31.51 17.30 17.94
N SER A 779 -32.10 16.20 17.52
CA SER A 779 -33.16 16.21 16.49
C SER A 779 -34.42 16.99 16.92
N SER A 780 -34.53 17.39 18.19
CA SER A 780 -35.67 18.07 18.80
C SER A 780 -35.76 19.59 18.55
N GLY A 781 -34.96 20.14 17.65
CA GLY A 781 -34.96 21.55 17.27
C GLY A 781 -35.83 21.94 16.07
N GLY A 782 -36.87 21.18 15.69
CA GLY A 782 -37.80 21.63 14.64
C GLY A 782 -38.44 20.52 13.82
N ASP A 783 -39.29 19.70 14.44
CA ASP A 783 -40.39 19.00 13.73
C ASP A 783 -41.63 19.91 13.60
N SER A 784 -41.44 21.22 13.71
CA SER A 784 -42.22 22.12 12.89
C SER A 784 -41.51 22.17 11.54
N PRO A 785 -42.20 21.99 10.40
CA PRO A 785 -41.79 22.67 9.17
C PRO A 785 -41.39 24.11 9.56
N PRO A 786 -40.37 24.74 8.94
CA PRO A 786 -40.04 26.13 9.26
C PRO A 786 -41.35 26.88 9.43
N GLY A 787 -41.56 27.42 10.63
CA GLY A 787 -42.90 27.78 11.07
C GLY A 787 -43.63 28.53 9.96
N ASP A 788 -44.89 28.19 9.76
CA ASP A 788 -45.93 28.96 9.06
C ASP A 788 -46.08 30.43 9.58
N ASP A 789 -45.08 30.94 10.29
CA ASP A 789 -44.97 32.31 10.80
C ASP A 789 -44.17 33.23 9.87
N ASP A 790 -43.55 32.71 8.80
CA ASP A 790 -43.39 33.53 7.58
C ASP A 790 -44.64 33.28 6.72
N PRO A 791 -45.42 34.32 6.34
CA PRO A 791 -46.54 34.13 5.43
C PRO A 791 -46.01 33.39 4.19
N PRO A 792 -46.74 32.40 3.63
CA PRO A 792 -46.26 31.64 2.49
C PRO A 792 -45.73 32.62 1.45
N LYS A 793 -44.41 32.60 1.22
CA LYS A 793 -43.81 33.43 0.18
C LYS A 793 -44.46 32.95 -1.11
N GLU A 794 -45.24 33.82 -1.74
CA GLU A 794 -45.98 33.48 -2.96
C GLU A 794 -45.01 32.84 -3.95
N ALA A 795 -45.31 31.61 -4.39
CA ALA A 795 -44.48 30.90 -5.35
C ALA A 795 -44.29 31.77 -6.59
N ILE A 796 -43.06 31.82 -7.10
CA ILE A 796 -42.73 32.56 -8.30
C ILE A 796 -43.60 32.02 -9.44
N GLU A 797 -44.33 32.91 -10.10
CA GLU A 797 -45.23 32.54 -11.19
C GLU A 797 -44.45 31.88 -12.34
N PRO A 798 -44.90 30.73 -12.87
CA PRO A 798 -44.30 30.10 -14.04
C PRO A 798 -44.17 31.09 -15.22
N GLY A 799 -43.06 31.00 -15.93
CA GLY A 799 -42.67 31.91 -17.01
C GLY A 799 -41.92 33.17 -16.53
N THR A 800 -41.73 33.34 -15.22
CA THR A 800 -40.95 34.46 -14.66
C THR A 800 -39.45 34.29 -14.92
N THR A 801 -38.79 35.41 -15.27
CA THR A 801 -37.33 35.48 -15.28
C THR A 801 -36.81 35.89 -13.89
N ILE A 802 -36.15 34.95 -13.22
CA ILE A 802 -35.45 35.14 -11.96
C ILE A 802 -34.11 35.82 -12.27
N LYS A 803 -33.78 36.89 -11.57
CA LYS A 803 -32.54 37.65 -11.79
C LYS A 803 -31.68 37.66 -10.54
N LEU A 804 -30.43 37.26 -10.69
CA LEU A 804 -29.43 37.24 -9.62
C LEU A 804 -28.19 38.04 -10.03
N ASN A 805 -27.39 38.45 -9.05
CA ASN A 805 -26.05 38.98 -9.23
C ASN A 805 -25.08 38.08 -8.44
N GLY A 806 -24.11 37.48 -9.12
CA GLY A 806 -23.15 36.56 -8.53
C GLY A 806 -21.92 37.32 -8.04
N VAL A 807 -21.66 37.27 -6.73
CA VAL A 807 -20.45 37.76 -6.09
C VAL A 807 -19.99 36.71 -5.08
N ILE A 808 -18.68 36.60 -4.78
CA ILE A 808 -18.13 35.57 -3.86
C ILE A 808 -18.85 35.54 -2.51
N SER A 809 -19.41 36.66 -2.03
CA SER A 809 -20.16 36.72 -0.78
C SER A 809 -21.59 36.14 -0.85
N GLY A 810 -22.07 35.72 -2.02
CA GLY A 810 -23.38 35.11 -2.22
C GLY A 810 -24.11 35.55 -3.50
N TRP A 811 -25.21 34.87 -3.82
CA TRP A 811 -26.15 35.29 -4.86
C TRP A 811 -27.04 36.43 -4.36
N GLU A 812 -26.91 37.62 -4.93
CA GLU A 812 -27.80 38.74 -4.62
C GLU A 812 -29.04 38.70 -5.52
N GLY A 813 -30.22 38.55 -4.92
CA GLY A 813 -31.48 38.59 -5.64
C GLY A 813 -31.78 39.98 -6.20
N ASN A 814 -32.19 40.06 -7.47
CA ASN A 814 -32.56 41.30 -8.14
C ASN A 814 -34.03 41.37 -8.51
N ALA A 815 -34.59 40.29 -9.07
CA ALA A 815 -36.00 40.19 -9.46
C ALA A 815 -36.45 38.73 -9.48
N PRO A 816 -37.72 38.38 -9.21
CA PRO A 816 -38.86 39.26 -8.89
C PRO A 816 -38.72 39.98 -7.54
N ASP A 817 -39.62 40.93 -7.26
CA ASP A 817 -39.58 41.76 -6.03
C ASP A 817 -39.48 40.92 -4.75
N GLY A 818 -40.07 39.71 -4.75
CA GLY A 818 -40.04 38.78 -3.62
C GLY A 818 -38.66 38.23 -3.23
N ILE A 819 -37.65 38.34 -4.11
CA ILE A 819 -36.26 37.94 -3.83
C ILE A 819 -35.29 39.13 -3.87
N SER A 820 -35.76 40.31 -4.24
CA SER A 820 -34.89 41.47 -4.49
C SER A 820 -34.20 41.93 -3.20
N GLY A 821 -32.88 42.10 -3.25
CA GLY A 821 -32.04 42.51 -2.13
C GLY A 821 -31.71 41.42 -1.10
N GLN A 822 -32.16 40.18 -1.31
CA GLN A 822 -31.79 39.05 -0.45
C GLN A 822 -30.48 38.41 -0.93
N THR A 823 -29.67 37.93 0.01
CA THR A 823 -28.51 37.09 -0.28
C THR A 823 -28.96 35.62 -0.22
N ASN A 824 -28.60 34.84 -1.25
CA ASN A 824 -28.98 33.45 -1.44
C ASN A 824 -30.50 33.19 -1.27
N PRO A 825 -31.37 33.93 -1.99
CA PRO A 825 -32.82 33.84 -1.78
C PRO A 825 -33.36 32.43 -2.04
N THR A 826 -34.26 31.96 -1.20
CA THR A 826 -35.05 30.75 -1.53
C THR A 826 -35.88 31.01 -2.79
N LEU A 827 -35.79 30.10 -3.76
CA LEU A 827 -36.62 30.09 -4.96
C LEU A 827 -37.80 29.14 -4.73
N THR A 828 -38.94 29.68 -4.32
CA THR A 828 -40.20 28.91 -4.22
C THR A 828 -40.87 28.86 -5.58
N LEU A 829 -41.00 27.67 -6.16
CA LEU A 829 -41.44 27.39 -7.54
C LEU A 829 -42.65 26.45 -7.53
N GLN A 830 -43.43 26.45 -8.59
CA GLN A 830 -44.57 25.53 -8.76
C GLN A 830 -44.12 24.29 -9.54
N GLU A 831 -44.47 23.08 -9.08
CA GLU A 831 -44.09 21.84 -9.76
C GLU A 831 -44.55 21.83 -11.22
N GLY A 832 -43.63 21.50 -12.15
CA GLY A 832 -43.89 21.50 -13.58
C GLY A 832 -43.91 22.89 -14.25
N GLY A 833 -43.72 23.97 -13.48
CA GLY A 833 -43.56 25.33 -14.01
C GLY A 833 -42.23 25.52 -14.74
N GLU A 834 -42.22 26.28 -15.83
CA GLU A 834 -40.99 26.65 -16.55
C GLU A 834 -40.47 28.01 -16.08
N TYR A 835 -39.19 28.11 -15.77
CA TYR A 835 -38.53 29.30 -15.24
C TYR A 835 -37.26 29.62 -16.03
N THR A 836 -36.86 30.88 -16.05
CA THR A 836 -35.54 31.27 -16.54
C THR A 836 -34.79 32.01 -15.46
N VAL A 837 -33.64 31.51 -15.04
CA VAL A 837 -32.70 32.28 -14.23
C VAL A 837 -31.75 33.03 -15.15
N THR A 838 -31.53 34.30 -14.84
CA THR A 838 -30.56 35.18 -15.50
C THR A 838 -29.66 35.74 -14.41
N TRP A 839 -28.37 35.45 -14.44
CA TRP A 839 -27.43 35.95 -13.45
C TRP A 839 -26.34 36.80 -14.10
N THR A 840 -25.91 37.85 -13.40
CA THR A 840 -24.82 38.74 -13.83
C THR A 840 -23.62 38.52 -12.93
N ASN A 841 -22.42 38.42 -13.49
CA ASN A 841 -21.18 38.38 -12.72
C ASN A 841 -20.88 39.77 -12.14
N GLY A 842 -21.00 39.94 -10.82
CA GLY A 842 -20.89 41.22 -10.14
C GLY A 842 -19.48 41.63 -9.75
N ASP A 843 -18.58 40.67 -9.53
CA ASP A 843 -17.25 40.90 -8.95
C ASP A 843 -16.08 40.66 -9.91
N GLY A 844 -16.28 39.85 -10.96
CA GLY A 844 -15.25 39.44 -11.92
C GLY A 844 -14.55 38.12 -11.57
N SER A 845 -14.99 37.43 -10.53
CA SER A 845 -14.51 36.09 -10.19
C SER A 845 -15.22 35.03 -11.04
N PRO A 846 -14.65 33.83 -11.27
CA PRO A 846 -15.34 32.78 -12.03
C PRO A 846 -16.58 32.28 -11.29
N HIS A 847 -17.75 32.32 -11.94
CA HIS A 847 -19.01 31.82 -11.37
C HIS A 847 -19.79 31.01 -12.40
N ASP A 848 -20.55 30.02 -11.95
CA ASP A 848 -21.65 29.41 -12.70
C ASP A 848 -22.90 29.34 -11.82
N PHE A 849 -24.03 28.92 -12.39
CA PHE A 849 -25.26 28.64 -11.66
C PHE A 849 -25.70 27.22 -11.97
N ALA A 850 -25.83 26.38 -10.94
CA ALA A 850 -26.24 24.99 -11.05
C ALA A 850 -27.43 24.69 -10.14
N LEU A 851 -28.42 23.97 -10.64
CA LEU A 851 -29.52 23.38 -9.87
C LEU A 851 -29.12 21.97 -9.46
N GLN A 852 -29.28 21.63 -8.18
CA GLN A 852 -28.86 20.34 -7.61
C GLN A 852 -30.02 19.57 -6.97
N ASP A 853 -29.87 18.24 -6.95
CA ASP A 853 -30.73 17.33 -6.20
C ASP A 853 -30.28 17.13 -4.75
N ALA A 854 -31.01 16.31 -3.98
CA ALA A 854 -30.71 16.05 -2.57
C ALA A 854 -29.40 15.29 -2.31
N ASN A 855 -28.77 14.77 -3.36
CA ASN A 855 -27.48 14.09 -3.33
C ASN A 855 -26.39 14.94 -4.01
N ASP A 856 -26.60 16.26 -4.10
CA ASP A 856 -25.68 17.25 -4.68
C ASP A 856 -25.38 17.06 -6.19
N ASN A 857 -26.13 16.19 -6.88
CA ASN A 857 -25.95 16.00 -8.32
C ASN A 857 -26.52 17.20 -9.09
N ASN A 858 -25.73 17.68 -10.06
CA ASN A 858 -26.15 18.77 -10.93
C ASN A 858 -27.25 18.32 -11.90
N ILE A 859 -28.49 18.74 -11.65
CA ILE A 859 -29.63 18.55 -12.57
C ILE A 859 -29.44 19.41 -13.82
N LYS A 860 -29.03 20.67 -13.64
CA LYS A 860 -28.81 21.61 -14.75
C LYS A 860 -27.91 22.76 -14.36
N LYS A 861 -27.00 23.18 -15.24
CA LYS A 861 -26.08 24.28 -14.95
C LYS A 861 -25.78 25.19 -16.14
N THR A 862 -25.24 26.38 -15.85
CA THR A 862 -24.62 27.27 -16.84
C THR A 862 -23.14 26.97 -17.01
N ASP A 863 -22.52 27.53 -18.05
CA ASP A 863 -21.06 27.60 -18.14
C ASP A 863 -20.49 28.56 -17.08
N ILE A 864 -19.22 28.34 -16.71
CA ILE A 864 -18.46 29.24 -15.83
C ILE A 864 -18.11 30.52 -16.60
N VAL A 865 -18.36 31.68 -15.99
CA VAL A 865 -18.08 33.01 -16.55
C VAL A 865 -17.28 33.85 -15.57
N SER A 866 -16.16 34.40 -16.04
CA SER A 866 -15.24 35.23 -15.24
C SER A 866 -15.18 36.70 -15.69
N GLU A 867 -16.00 37.11 -16.66
CA GLU A 867 -16.04 38.51 -17.11
C GLU A 867 -17.01 39.33 -16.24
N LYS A 868 -16.48 40.31 -15.51
CA LYS A 868 -17.30 41.23 -14.70
C LYS A 868 -18.33 41.96 -15.55
N GLY A 869 -19.60 41.86 -15.15
CA GLY A 869 -20.75 42.45 -15.84
C GLY A 869 -21.34 41.58 -16.94
N ALA A 870 -20.75 40.42 -17.25
CA ALA A 870 -21.35 39.45 -18.17
C ALA A 870 -22.60 38.82 -17.55
N THR A 871 -23.59 38.53 -18.40
CA THR A 871 -24.88 37.97 -17.99
C THR A 871 -25.12 36.65 -18.71
N VAL A 872 -25.48 35.60 -17.96
CA VAL A 872 -25.83 34.26 -18.47
C VAL A 872 -27.27 33.94 -18.12
N SER A 873 -27.92 33.05 -18.86
CA SER A 873 -29.27 32.60 -18.55
C SER A 873 -29.44 31.09 -18.72
N LEU A 874 -30.29 30.50 -17.87
CA LEU A 874 -30.65 29.09 -17.87
C LEU A 874 -32.17 28.94 -17.73
N THR A 875 -32.79 28.24 -18.67
CA THR A 875 -34.22 27.89 -18.60
C THR A 875 -34.38 26.46 -18.08
N PHE A 876 -35.29 26.22 -17.14
CA PHE A 876 -35.53 24.92 -16.53
C PHE A 876 -37.00 24.73 -16.17
N THR A 877 -37.41 23.47 -16.01
CA THR A 877 -38.74 23.10 -15.50
C THR A 877 -38.56 22.65 -14.06
N ALA A 878 -39.29 23.25 -13.12
CA ALA A 878 -39.22 22.89 -11.71
C ALA A 878 -39.71 21.44 -11.49
N SER A 879 -38.91 20.65 -10.79
CA SER A 879 -39.26 19.30 -10.33
C SER A 879 -38.95 19.19 -8.85
N THR A 880 -39.65 18.29 -8.14
CA THR A 880 -39.43 18.01 -6.71
C THR A 880 -38.04 17.45 -6.39
N GLU A 881 -37.27 17.05 -7.41
CA GLU A 881 -35.86 16.68 -7.28
C GLU A 881 -34.97 17.90 -7.03
N MET A 882 -35.36 19.11 -7.44
CA MET A 882 -34.56 20.33 -7.25
C MET A 882 -34.70 20.84 -5.81
N VAL A 883 -33.61 20.78 -5.05
CA VAL A 883 -33.59 21.23 -3.65
C VAL A 883 -32.72 22.47 -3.42
N GLU A 884 -31.83 22.77 -4.36
CA GLU A 884 -30.84 23.84 -4.21
C GLU A 884 -30.36 24.37 -5.57
N TYR A 885 -29.85 25.61 -5.55
CA TYR A 885 -28.99 26.14 -6.58
C TYR A 885 -27.66 26.66 -5.99
N VAL A 886 -26.55 26.41 -6.67
CA VAL A 886 -25.20 26.77 -6.23
C VAL A 886 -24.38 27.43 -7.34
N CYS A 887 -23.32 28.13 -6.93
CA CYS A 887 -22.14 28.33 -7.76
C CYS A 887 -21.17 27.17 -7.47
N THR A 888 -20.86 26.34 -8.47
CA THR A 888 -19.97 25.19 -8.28
C THR A 888 -18.52 25.59 -8.02
N VAL A 889 -18.17 26.86 -8.31
CA VAL A 889 -16.86 27.43 -7.98
C VAL A 889 -16.79 27.92 -6.52
N HIS A 890 -17.92 28.34 -5.94
CA HIS A 890 -17.98 28.93 -4.59
C HIS A 890 -19.17 28.38 -3.77
N PRO A 891 -19.31 27.04 -3.62
CA PRO A 891 -20.51 26.44 -3.03
C PRO A 891 -20.72 26.82 -1.56
N GLY A 892 -19.64 27.08 -0.81
CA GLY A 892 -19.71 27.45 0.61
C GLY A 892 -20.34 28.82 0.90
N THR A 893 -20.42 29.71 -0.10
CA THR A 893 -20.97 31.07 0.09
C THR A 893 -22.08 31.41 -0.89
N MET A 894 -22.13 30.77 -2.06
CA MET A 894 -23.06 31.06 -3.15
C MET A 894 -24.02 29.88 -3.38
N ALA A 895 -24.81 29.57 -2.37
CA ALA A 895 -25.79 28.49 -2.40
C ALA A 895 -27.13 28.97 -1.83
N GLY A 896 -28.25 28.67 -2.51
CA GLY A 896 -29.59 29.04 -2.07
C GLY A 896 -30.62 27.95 -2.33
N THR A 897 -31.66 27.88 -1.52
CA THR A 897 -32.63 26.77 -1.56
C THR A 897 -33.61 26.88 -2.73
N VAL A 898 -34.01 25.74 -3.29
CA VAL A 898 -35.19 25.63 -4.17
C VAL A 898 -36.29 24.90 -3.41
N GLU A 899 -37.48 25.49 -3.34
CA GLU A 899 -38.67 24.86 -2.79
C GLU A 899 -39.68 24.67 -3.91
N VAL A 900 -40.19 23.46 -4.09
CA VAL A 900 -41.21 23.18 -5.10
C VAL A 900 -42.53 22.85 -4.42
N VAL A 901 -43.57 23.66 -4.70
CA VAL A 901 -44.91 23.58 -4.11
C VAL A 901 -46.01 23.17 -5.09
#